data_AF-A0A9E6RU62-F1
#
_entry.id   AF-A0A9E6RU62-F1
#
_cell.length_a   1.000
_cell.length_b   1.000
_cell.length_c   1.000
_cell.angle_alpha   90.00
_cell.angle_beta   90.00
_cell.angle_gamma   90.00
#
_symmetry.space_group_name_H-M   'P 1'
#
loop_
_entity.id
_entity.type
_entity.pdbx_description
1 polymer ?
#
loop_
_entity_poly.entity_id
_entity_poly.type
_entity_poly.pdbx_seq_one_letter_code
_entity_poly.pdbx_strand_id
1 'polypeptide(L)'
;MIQSETLELLEWHRLCQHLSTFAATKLGAIVARDLPIPTTLEESKELLAQTKEVYQLESRLTPGLSFDGIKDIGDSLERAELQGILSGEELLAIATTLYGARNLRRLIENQENVPILTELVSELRTYPEIEQEIHRCIDERAQVTDRASQKLGEIRESLRSLRSQITRKLQNIIQVKSNALQEQIITQRGDRYVLAVKAPQKDAIPGIVHDTSTSGATLYIEPNSIVQMGNQLRQAVKREQAEEEIIRRKLTEQIAAVIPDLEKLLVIITTLDLATAKARYSFWLGANPPRLIAPQSEEIITLRQLRHPLLVWQQQHEQGHSVVPVDLIISPHIKVVTITGPNTGGKTVTLKTLGLAAVMAKVGLFVPAREPVEIPWFSQILADIGDEQSLQQSLSTFSGHIRRISRILDALSQESGDRGVRRSRSQEIKESGDQGVRRSGSQEIKESVINLPIPSHQSPVTSHQSLVLLDEVGAGTDPAEGSALAIALLKYLADHAQLTIATTHFGELKALKYDDVRFENASVEFNEATLSPTYRLLWGIPGRSNALTIALRLGLKPEVIEAAKTQVGESTDEVNQVIAGLEAQRKSQETKAAEAEKLLKQAEKFYKEVAQKAAALQEREKDLKASQEIAVQKAIQEAKGEIAQVIRNLQKGKPTAQDAQKATAAVNKIAEKYQPVAEPKPKPGFMPKIGDRLRIPKLGQTAEVITAPNEDGELTVRFGIMKMTVQLSDVESLDGQKAEPINKPKPAPVTTPEPKPALAIRTSKNTVDLRGKRVADAEYILDKAISEAAGPLWIIHGHGTGKLKQGVHTFLQQHPRVSHYESAEQADGGSGVTIAHVG
;
A
#
# COMPACT_ATOMS: atom_id res chain seq x y z
N MET A 1 19.35 -28.26 -3.79
CA MET A 1 19.59 -28.54 -2.36
C MET A 1 19.71 -27.25 -1.55
N ILE A 2 20.68 -26.35 -1.84
CA ILE A 2 20.81 -25.10 -1.05
C ILE A 2 19.65 -24.10 -1.25
N GLN A 3 19.04 -24.07 -2.45
CA GLN A 3 17.87 -23.22 -2.70
C GLN A 3 16.62 -23.69 -1.95
N SER A 4 16.39 -25.01 -1.86
CA SER A 4 15.26 -25.55 -1.08
C SER A 4 15.44 -25.28 0.41
N GLU A 5 16.66 -25.45 0.94
CA GLU A 5 17.00 -25.07 2.32
C GLU A 5 16.76 -23.56 2.56
N THR A 6 17.09 -22.70 1.59
CA THR A 6 16.83 -21.26 1.67
C THR A 6 15.32 -20.95 1.75
N LEU A 7 14.48 -21.64 0.96
CA LEU A 7 13.02 -21.46 1.01
C LEU A 7 12.42 -21.93 2.33
N GLU A 8 12.97 -22.98 2.93
CA GLU A 8 12.59 -23.43 4.28
C GLU A 8 12.94 -22.38 5.34
N LEU A 9 14.17 -21.86 5.31
CA LEU A 9 14.62 -20.79 6.23
C LEU A 9 13.77 -19.52 6.12
N LEU A 10 13.36 -19.15 4.91
CA LEU A 10 12.48 -18.01 4.65
C LEU A 10 11.01 -18.29 4.97
N GLU A 11 10.65 -19.52 5.34
CA GLU A 11 9.27 -19.96 5.57
C GLU A 11 8.35 -19.76 4.34
N TRP A 12 8.90 -19.92 3.14
CA TRP A 12 8.20 -19.72 1.87
C TRP A 12 6.92 -20.55 1.76
N HIS A 13 6.96 -21.80 2.22
CA HIS A 13 5.83 -22.72 2.22
C HIS A 13 4.61 -22.16 2.98
N ARG A 14 4.82 -21.38 4.06
CA ARG A 14 3.71 -20.75 4.82
C ARG A 14 3.05 -19.66 3.99
N LEU A 15 3.83 -18.87 3.24
CA LEU A 15 3.29 -17.87 2.33
C LEU A 15 2.48 -18.52 1.20
N CYS A 16 2.98 -19.62 0.62
CA CYS A 16 2.24 -20.40 -0.38
C CYS A 16 0.93 -20.97 0.17
N GLN A 17 0.91 -21.43 1.43
CA GLN A 17 -0.32 -21.84 2.11
C GLN A 17 -1.32 -20.68 2.19
N HIS A 18 -0.88 -19.47 2.58
CA HIS A 18 -1.74 -18.29 2.61
C HIS A 18 -2.28 -17.97 1.20
N LEU A 19 -1.41 -17.93 0.19
CA LEU A 19 -1.79 -17.69 -1.21
C LEU A 19 -2.85 -18.69 -1.70
N SER A 20 -2.73 -19.97 -1.32
CA SER A 20 -3.67 -21.02 -1.75
C SER A 20 -5.11 -20.78 -1.28
N THR A 21 -5.31 -20.00 -0.22
CA THR A 21 -6.65 -19.64 0.26
C THR A 21 -7.36 -18.62 -0.63
N PHE A 22 -6.64 -17.96 -1.55
CA PHE A 22 -7.19 -16.98 -2.49
C PHE A 22 -7.47 -17.57 -3.88
N ALA A 23 -7.09 -18.83 -4.12
CA ALA A 23 -7.43 -19.54 -5.35
C ALA A 23 -8.91 -19.95 -5.34
N ALA A 24 -9.57 -19.83 -6.49
CA ALA A 24 -10.99 -20.16 -6.64
C ALA A 24 -11.20 -21.65 -6.97
N THR A 25 -10.23 -22.29 -7.61
CA THR A 25 -10.30 -23.70 -8.02
C THR A 25 -9.41 -24.58 -7.15
N LYS A 26 -9.75 -25.87 -7.06
CA LYS A 26 -8.93 -26.87 -6.35
C LYS A 26 -7.53 -27.00 -6.97
N LEU A 27 -7.44 -27.00 -8.31
CA LEU A 27 -6.17 -27.08 -9.04
C LEU A 27 -5.31 -25.83 -8.78
N GLY A 28 -5.90 -24.64 -8.85
CA GLY A 28 -5.21 -23.39 -8.51
C GLY A 28 -4.70 -23.39 -7.07
N ALA A 29 -5.48 -23.90 -6.11
CA ALA A 29 -5.05 -24.01 -4.72
C ALA A 29 -3.88 -24.99 -4.53
N ILE A 30 -3.85 -26.10 -5.26
CA ILE A 30 -2.73 -27.06 -5.24
C ILE A 30 -1.46 -26.39 -5.81
N VAL A 31 -1.55 -25.77 -6.99
CA VAL A 31 -0.40 -25.10 -7.63
C VAL A 31 0.08 -23.91 -6.79
N ALA A 32 -0.82 -23.20 -6.11
CA ALA A 32 -0.45 -22.11 -5.22
C ALA A 32 0.34 -22.57 -3.98
N ARG A 33 0.12 -23.80 -3.48
CA ARG A 33 0.89 -24.38 -2.37
C ARG A 33 2.31 -24.76 -2.79
N ASP A 34 2.44 -25.31 -3.99
CA ASP A 34 3.71 -25.75 -4.57
C ASP A 34 4.14 -24.80 -5.71
N LEU A 35 4.13 -23.50 -5.43
CA LEU A 35 4.32 -22.45 -6.43
C LEU A 35 5.69 -22.58 -7.13
N PRO A 36 5.75 -22.85 -8.46
CA PRO A 36 7.01 -22.94 -9.17
C PRO A 36 7.72 -21.59 -9.19
N ILE A 37 9.01 -21.60 -8.86
CA ILE A 37 9.86 -20.41 -8.91
C ILE A 37 10.50 -20.35 -10.30
N PRO A 38 10.26 -19.29 -11.10
CA PRO A 38 10.80 -19.19 -12.44
C PRO A 38 12.32 -19.09 -12.42
N THR A 39 12.96 -19.56 -13.50
CA THR A 39 14.43 -19.58 -13.60
C THR A 39 14.98 -18.41 -14.41
N THR A 40 14.11 -17.73 -15.17
CA THR A 40 14.48 -16.63 -16.06
C THR A 40 13.76 -15.32 -15.68
N LEU A 41 14.38 -14.20 -16.06
CA LEU A 41 13.80 -12.86 -15.87
C LEU A 41 12.51 -12.69 -16.69
N GLU A 42 12.47 -13.23 -17.91
CA GLU A 42 11.31 -13.08 -18.80
C GLU A 42 10.08 -13.82 -18.27
N GLU A 43 10.24 -15.05 -17.77
CA GLU A 43 9.15 -15.76 -17.06
C GLU A 43 8.63 -14.95 -15.86
N SER A 44 9.52 -14.34 -15.08
CA SER A 44 9.13 -13.54 -13.91
C SER A 44 8.36 -12.29 -14.32
N LYS A 45 8.76 -11.63 -15.41
CA LYS A 45 8.06 -10.48 -15.98
C LYS A 45 6.68 -10.86 -16.51
N GLU A 46 6.58 -11.99 -17.18
CA GLU A 46 5.31 -12.50 -17.71
C GLU A 46 4.32 -12.78 -16.58
N LEU A 47 4.75 -13.52 -15.53
CA LEU A 47 3.93 -13.79 -14.35
C LEU A 47 3.50 -12.51 -13.62
N LEU A 48 4.41 -11.54 -13.51
CA LEU A 48 4.10 -10.24 -12.89
C LEU A 48 3.08 -9.46 -13.73
N ALA A 49 3.22 -9.50 -15.05
CA ALA A 49 2.34 -8.78 -15.95
C ALA A 49 0.94 -9.41 -16.01
N GLN A 50 0.83 -10.75 -15.98
CA GLN A 50 -0.43 -11.47 -15.75
C GLN A 50 -1.10 -11.01 -14.44
N THR A 51 -0.35 -10.99 -13.33
CA THR A 51 -0.87 -10.56 -12.03
C THR A 51 -1.32 -9.11 -12.05
N LYS A 52 -0.60 -8.23 -12.76
CA LYS A 52 -0.95 -6.80 -12.90
C LYS A 52 -2.23 -6.59 -13.70
N GLU A 53 -2.42 -7.30 -14.81
CA GLU A 53 -3.65 -7.23 -15.60
C GLU A 53 -4.85 -7.74 -14.79
N VAL A 54 -4.71 -8.87 -14.07
CA VAL A 54 -5.80 -9.37 -13.22
C VAL A 54 -6.11 -8.41 -12.07
N TYR A 55 -5.09 -7.84 -11.41
CA TYR A 55 -5.28 -6.84 -10.36
C TYR A 55 -6.08 -5.63 -10.87
N GLN A 56 -5.78 -5.16 -12.08
CA GLN A 56 -6.53 -4.07 -12.69
C GLN A 56 -7.97 -4.50 -13.04
N LEU A 57 -8.18 -5.70 -13.56
CA LEU A 57 -9.52 -6.23 -13.85
C LEU A 57 -10.38 -6.34 -12.59
N GLU A 58 -9.87 -6.99 -11.54
CA GLU A 58 -10.58 -7.17 -10.26
C GLU A 58 -10.92 -5.82 -9.62
N SER A 59 -10.09 -4.79 -9.81
CA SER A 59 -10.39 -3.44 -9.30
C SER A 59 -11.49 -2.69 -10.06
N ARG A 60 -11.76 -3.06 -11.32
CA ARG A 60 -12.79 -2.43 -12.17
C ARG A 60 -14.11 -3.19 -12.19
N LEU A 61 -14.04 -4.51 -12.10
CA LEU A 61 -15.19 -5.40 -12.20
C LEU A 61 -15.89 -5.58 -10.84
N THR A 62 -17.21 -5.61 -10.84
CA THR A 62 -18.01 -5.93 -9.65
C THR A 62 -19.23 -6.76 -10.08
N PRO A 63 -19.29 -8.08 -9.81
CA PRO A 63 -18.26 -8.91 -9.17
C PRO A 63 -17.02 -9.13 -10.08
N GLY A 64 -15.88 -9.53 -9.49
CA GLY A 64 -14.62 -9.83 -10.19
C GLY A 64 -14.67 -11.09 -11.08
N LEU A 65 -13.52 -11.67 -11.41
CA LEU A 65 -13.43 -12.91 -12.19
C LEU A 65 -14.06 -14.08 -11.41
N SER A 66 -15.06 -14.72 -12.00
CA SER A 66 -15.73 -15.90 -11.45
C SER A 66 -15.22 -17.17 -12.13
N PHE A 67 -14.86 -18.16 -11.32
CA PHE A 67 -14.45 -19.50 -11.72
C PHE A 67 -15.56 -20.53 -11.43
N ASP A 68 -16.80 -20.07 -11.28
CA ASP A 68 -17.94 -20.93 -10.94
C ASP A 68 -18.17 -22.00 -12.02
N GLY A 69 -18.39 -23.23 -11.57
CA GLY A 69 -18.64 -24.38 -12.45
C GLY A 69 -17.36 -25.07 -12.96
N ILE A 70 -16.18 -24.51 -12.72
CA ILE A 70 -14.91 -25.14 -13.08
C ILE A 70 -14.58 -26.23 -12.05
N LYS A 71 -14.42 -27.46 -12.55
CA LYS A 71 -14.08 -28.64 -11.77
C LYS A 71 -12.76 -29.24 -12.23
N ASP A 72 -12.14 -29.97 -11.30
CA ASP A 72 -11.00 -30.82 -11.59
C ASP A 72 -11.48 -32.06 -12.37
N ILE A 73 -11.09 -32.14 -13.64
CA ILE A 73 -11.48 -33.22 -14.57
C ILE A 73 -10.28 -34.09 -14.97
N GLY A 74 -9.09 -33.90 -14.36
CA GLY A 74 -7.85 -34.60 -14.75
C GLY A 74 -8.01 -36.13 -14.75
N ASP A 75 -8.49 -36.68 -13.63
CA ASP A 75 -8.73 -38.14 -13.49
C ASP A 75 -9.77 -38.67 -14.51
N SER A 76 -10.72 -37.82 -14.94
CA SER A 76 -11.69 -38.19 -15.97
C SER A 76 -11.06 -38.24 -17.35
N LEU A 77 -10.15 -37.31 -17.66
CA LEU A 77 -9.43 -37.29 -18.94
C LEU A 77 -8.49 -38.50 -19.05
N GLU A 78 -7.71 -38.81 -18.01
CA GLU A 78 -6.82 -39.99 -17.99
C GLU A 78 -7.62 -41.29 -18.19
N ARG A 79 -8.77 -41.41 -17.52
CA ARG A 79 -9.64 -42.59 -17.70
C ARG A 79 -10.18 -42.70 -19.12
N ALA A 80 -10.59 -41.58 -19.72
CA ALA A 80 -11.08 -41.55 -21.09
C ALA A 80 -9.96 -41.91 -22.09
N GLU A 81 -8.73 -41.47 -21.85
CA GLU A 81 -7.55 -41.84 -22.65
C GLU A 81 -7.29 -43.36 -22.62
N LEU A 82 -7.44 -43.97 -21.45
CA LEU A 82 -7.33 -45.42 -21.25
C LEU A 82 -8.57 -46.21 -21.73
N GLN A 83 -9.44 -45.60 -22.55
CA GLN A 83 -10.67 -46.17 -23.10
C GLN A 83 -11.70 -46.61 -22.02
N GLY A 84 -11.59 -46.09 -20.81
CA GLY A 84 -12.60 -46.26 -19.77
C GLY A 84 -13.87 -45.45 -20.07
N ILE A 85 -15.01 -45.89 -19.56
CA ILE A 85 -16.30 -45.19 -19.76
C ILE A 85 -16.52 -44.21 -18.62
N LEU A 86 -16.81 -42.95 -18.94
CA LEU A 86 -17.11 -41.93 -17.95
C LEU A 86 -18.52 -42.09 -17.37
N SER A 87 -18.64 -41.79 -16.09
CA SER A 87 -19.92 -41.67 -15.40
C SER A 87 -20.66 -40.39 -15.80
N GLY A 88 -21.96 -40.33 -15.54
CA GLY A 88 -22.74 -39.11 -15.82
C GLY A 88 -22.24 -37.89 -15.03
N GLU A 89 -21.71 -38.09 -13.82
CA GLU A 89 -21.17 -37.00 -12.99
C GLU A 89 -19.89 -36.41 -13.59
N GLU A 90 -19.01 -37.28 -14.10
CA GLU A 90 -17.76 -36.89 -14.79
C GLU A 90 -18.06 -36.17 -16.11
N LEU A 91 -19.01 -36.69 -16.90
CA LEU A 91 -19.47 -36.04 -18.13
C LEU A 91 -20.04 -34.65 -17.85
N LEU A 92 -20.91 -34.53 -16.84
CA LEU A 92 -21.48 -33.24 -16.45
C LEU A 92 -20.40 -32.28 -15.93
N ALA A 93 -19.41 -32.78 -15.18
CA ALA A 93 -18.28 -31.97 -14.73
C ALA A 93 -17.46 -31.38 -15.90
N ILE A 94 -17.23 -32.16 -16.94
CA ILE A 94 -16.55 -31.69 -18.16
C ILE A 94 -17.39 -30.62 -18.85
N ALA A 95 -18.70 -30.82 -19.02
CA ALA A 95 -19.59 -29.83 -19.60
C ALA A 95 -19.62 -28.51 -18.79
N THR A 96 -19.71 -28.59 -17.45
CA THR A 96 -19.69 -27.39 -16.59
C THR A 96 -18.35 -26.66 -16.66
N THR A 97 -17.23 -27.38 -16.75
CA THR A 97 -15.89 -26.79 -16.90
C THR A 97 -15.74 -26.09 -18.26
N LEU A 98 -16.19 -26.70 -19.36
CA LEU A 98 -16.21 -26.08 -20.69
C LEU A 98 -17.04 -24.79 -20.71
N TYR A 99 -18.23 -24.83 -20.09
CA TYR A 99 -19.09 -23.66 -19.95
C TYR A 99 -18.41 -22.54 -19.15
N GLY A 100 -17.83 -22.86 -17.99
CA GLY A 100 -17.10 -21.90 -17.14
C GLY A 100 -15.90 -21.27 -17.86
N ALA A 101 -15.12 -22.09 -18.57
CA ALA A 101 -13.98 -21.65 -19.38
C ALA A 101 -14.40 -20.67 -20.49
N ARG A 102 -15.51 -20.97 -21.19
CA ARG A 102 -16.06 -20.09 -22.24
C ARG A 102 -16.52 -18.75 -21.67
N ASN A 103 -17.16 -18.76 -20.51
CA ASN A 103 -17.59 -17.54 -19.84
C ASN A 103 -16.40 -16.67 -19.41
N LEU A 104 -15.36 -17.27 -18.84
CA LEU A 104 -14.11 -16.59 -18.49
C LEU A 104 -13.45 -15.96 -19.72
N ARG A 105 -13.29 -16.74 -20.79
CA ARG A 105 -12.73 -16.26 -22.06
C ARG A 105 -13.50 -15.04 -22.58
N ARG A 106 -14.83 -15.15 -22.67
CA ARG A 106 -15.71 -14.06 -23.14
C ARG A 106 -15.59 -12.83 -22.25
N LEU A 107 -15.48 -13.01 -20.93
CA LEU A 107 -15.34 -11.90 -20.00
C LEU A 107 -14.03 -11.16 -20.25
N ILE A 108 -12.91 -11.87 -20.40
CA ILE A 108 -11.58 -11.30 -20.64
C ILE A 108 -11.48 -10.62 -22.01
N GLU A 109 -11.96 -11.26 -23.08
CA GLU A 109 -11.94 -10.70 -24.45
C GLU A 109 -12.75 -9.39 -24.58
N ASN A 110 -13.74 -9.16 -23.71
CA ASN A 110 -14.53 -7.94 -23.69
C ASN A 110 -13.86 -6.78 -22.92
N GLN A 111 -12.68 -6.98 -22.35
CA GLN A 111 -11.98 -5.97 -21.56
C GLN A 111 -10.88 -5.27 -22.36
N GLU A 112 -10.80 -3.95 -22.22
CA GLU A 112 -9.70 -3.16 -22.78
C GLU A 112 -8.49 -3.17 -21.84
N ASN A 113 -7.29 -3.10 -22.45
CA ASN A 113 -5.99 -3.02 -21.75
C ASN A 113 -5.59 -4.27 -20.96
N VAL A 114 -5.93 -5.46 -21.48
CA VAL A 114 -5.45 -6.76 -20.95
C VAL A 114 -4.88 -7.69 -22.03
N PRO A 115 -3.86 -7.24 -22.79
CA PRO A 115 -3.31 -8.01 -23.91
C PRO A 115 -2.74 -9.37 -23.49
N ILE A 116 -2.11 -9.48 -22.31
CA ILE A 116 -1.46 -10.72 -21.87
C ILE A 116 -2.51 -11.77 -21.52
N LEU A 117 -3.57 -11.38 -20.80
CA LEU A 117 -4.68 -12.28 -20.51
C LEU A 117 -5.45 -12.64 -21.78
N THR A 118 -5.59 -11.71 -22.72
CA THR A 118 -6.24 -11.97 -24.02
C THR A 118 -5.45 -12.99 -24.83
N GLU A 119 -4.12 -12.87 -24.88
CA GLU A 119 -3.24 -13.84 -25.51
C GLU A 119 -3.35 -15.21 -24.83
N LEU A 120 -3.33 -15.24 -23.49
CA LEU A 120 -3.46 -16.47 -22.70
C LEU A 120 -4.78 -17.22 -22.98
N VAL A 121 -5.91 -16.50 -23.07
CA VAL A 121 -7.22 -17.12 -23.34
C VAL A 121 -7.49 -17.37 -24.82
N SER A 122 -6.70 -16.80 -25.73
CA SER A 122 -6.88 -16.98 -27.19
C SER A 122 -6.75 -18.44 -27.62
N GLU A 123 -5.93 -19.21 -26.88
CA GLU A 123 -5.68 -20.63 -27.10
C GLU A 123 -6.77 -21.54 -26.53
N LEU A 124 -7.72 -21.02 -25.73
CA LEU A 124 -8.79 -21.82 -25.12
C LEU A 124 -9.78 -22.34 -26.16
N ARG A 125 -9.84 -23.65 -26.36
CA ARG A 125 -10.89 -24.33 -27.14
C ARG A 125 -12.02 -24.77 -26.22
N THR A 126 -13.24 -24.31 -26.47
CA THR A 126 -14.37 -24.46 -25.53
C THR A 126 -15.47 -25.40 -26.00
N TYR A 127 -15.34 -26.04 -27.17
CA TYR A 127 -16.22 -27.10 -27.69
C TYR A 127 -17.73 -27.01 -27.30
N PRO A 128 -18.47 -25.95 -27.67
CA PRO A 128 -19.89 -25.79 -27.33
C PRO A 128 -20.78 -26.97 -27.72
N GLU A 129 -20.44 -27.65 -28.81
CA GLU A 129 -21.13 -28.82 -29.33
C GLU A 129 -21.05 -30.03 -28.38
N ILE A 130 -19.91 -30.26 -27.74
CA ILE A 130 -19.72 -31.35 -26.77
C ILE A 130 -20.53 -31.05 -25.51
N GLU A 131 -20.46 -29.80 -25.01
CA GLU A 131 -21.26 -29.33 -23.88
C GLU A 131 -22.76 -29.54 -24.12
N GLN A 132 -23.27 -29.12 -25.29
CA GLN A 132 -24.68 -29.26 -25.65
C GLN A 132 -25.11 -30.72 -25.79
N GLU A 133 -24.27 -31.58 -26.39
CA GLU A 133 -24.57 -33.00 -26.54
C GLU A 133 -24.58 -33.71 -25.17
N ILE A 134 -23.68 -33.34 -24.25
CA ILE A 134 -23.70 -33.84 -22.87
C ILE A 134 -25.00 -33.41 -22.17
N HIS A 135 -25.39 -32.14 -22.21
CA HIS A 135 -26.64 -31.67 -21.57
C HIS A 135 -27.91 -32.25 -22.21
N ARG A 136 -27.85 -32.60 -23.50
CA ARG A 136 -28.94 -33.33 -24.16
C ARG A 136 -29.03 -34.75 -23.63
N CYS A 137 -27.89 -35.43 -23.44
CA CYS A 137 -27.83 -36.84 -23.09
C CYS A 137 -27.89 -37.11 -21.59
N ILE A 138 -27.45 -36.19 -20.74
CA ILE A 138 -27.33 -36.33 -19.29
C ILE A 138 -28.12 -35.20 -18.61
N ASP A 139 -28.97 -35.54 -17.65
CA ASP A 139 -29.74 -34.57 -16.86
C ASP A 139 -28.93 -34.00 -15.67
N GLU A 140 -29.56 -33.09 -14.92
CA GLU A 140 -28.98 -32.47 -13.71
C GLU A 140 -28.68 -33.48 -12.58
N ARG A 141 -29.27 -34.68 -12.63
CA ARG A 141 -29.01 -35.78 -11.67
C ARG A 141 -27.95 -36.76 -12.19
N ALA A 142 -27.20 -36.38 -13.22
CA ALA A 142 -26.19 -37.19 -13.86
C ALA A 142 -26.74 -38.51 -14.45
N GLN A 143 -28.04 -38.56 -14.78
CA GLN A 143 -28.68 -39.73 -15.40
C GLN A 143 -28.85 -39.52 -16.90
N VAL A 144 -28.80 -40.61 -17.67
CA VAL A 144 -29.03 -40.54 -19.11
C VAL A 144 -30.50 -40.20 -19.38
N THR A 145 -30.77 -39.23 -20.25
CA THR A 145 -32.13 -38.77 -20.55
C THR A 145 -32.83 -39.66 -21.58
N ASP A 146 -34.17 -39.66 -21.59
CA ASP A 146 -34.97 -40.35 -22.62
C ASP A 146 -34.67 -39.81 -24.04
N ARG A 147 -34.16 -38.57 -24.14
CA ARG A 147 -33.87 -37.87 -25.40
C ARG A 147 -32.48 -38.17 -25.95
N ALA A 148 -31.65 -38.87 -25.17
CA ALA A 148 -30.29 -39.24 -25.56
C ALA A 148 -30.28 -40.18 -26.77
N SER A 149 -31.25 -41.09 -26.87
CA SER A 149 -31.44 -42.00 -28.00
C SER A 149 -32.91 -42.36 -28.13
N GLN A 150 -33.43 -42.40 -29.37
CA GLN A 150 -34.80 -42.86 -29.63
C GLN A 150 -35.02 -44.27 -29.07
N LYS A 151 -34.03 -45.15 -29.21
CA LYS A 151 -34.08 -46.53 -28.73
C LYS A 151 -34.20 -46.60 -27.20
N LEU A 152 -33.51 -45.72 -26.47
CA LEU A 152 -33.62 -45.64 -25.01
C LEU A 152 -35.02 -45.18 -24.58
N GLY A 153 -35.57 -44.17 -25.26
CA GLY A 153 -36.94 -43.70 -25.05
C GLY A 153 -37.97 -44.82 -25.22
N GLU A 154 -37.89 -45.59 -26.31
CA GLU A 154 -38.76 -46.75 -26.58
C GLU A 154 -38.63 -47.84 -25.50
N ILE A 155 -37.40 -48.13 -25.04
CA ILE A 155 -37.16 -49.10 -23.95
C ILE A 155 -37.82 -48.62 -22.65
N ARG A 156 -37.65 -47.33 -22.29
CA ARG A 156 -38.22 -46.75 -21.06
C ARG A 156 -39.74 -46.65 -21.10
N GLU A 157 -40.33 -46.37 -22.26
CA GLU A 157 -41.78 -46.46 -22.45
C GLU A 157 -42.29 -47.89 -22.26
N SER A 158 -41.60 -48.87 -22.85
CA SER A 158 -41.91 -50.29 -22.66
C SER A 158 -41.81 -50.73 -21.20
N LEU A 159 -40.77 -50.28 -20.48
CA LEU A 159 -40.61 -50.50 -19.03
C LEU A 159 -41.77 -49.92 -18.23
N ARG A 160 -42.16 -48.66 -18.50
CA ARG A 160 -43.32 -48.02 -17.85
C ARG A 160 -44.62 -48.77 -18.11
N SER A 161 -44.83 -49.21 -19.35
CA SER A 161 -46.00 -50.01 -19.75
C SER A 161 -46.03 -51.36 -19.03
N LEU A 162 -44.92 -52.11 -19.04
CA LEU A 162 -44.80 -53.40 -18.35
C LEU A 162 -45.01 -53.27 -16.83
N ARG A 163 -44.41 -52.26 -16.19
CA ARG A 163 -44.63 -51.99 -14.75
C ARG A 163 -46.10 -51.70 -14.47
N SER A 164 -46.75 -50.87 -15.29
CA SER A 164 -48.18 -50.58 -15.13
C SER A 164 -49.05 -51.83 -15.28
N GLN A 165 -48.76 -52.68 -16.26
CA GLN A 165 -49.50 -53.93 -16.50
C GLN A 165 -49.32 -54.93 -15.34
N ILE A 166 -48.09 -55.14 -14.87
CA ILE A 166 -47.79 -55.99 -13.71
C ILE A 166 -48.54 -55.47 -12.48
N THR A 167 -48.45 -54.18 -12.20
CA THR A 167 -49.11 -53.55 -11.05
C THR A 167 -50.63 -53.72 -11.10
N ARG A 168 -51.26 -53.50 -12.27
CA ARG A 168 -52.70 -53.71 -12.45
C ARG A 168 -53.10 -55.16 -12.22
N LYS A 169 -52.34 -56.12 -12.75
CA LYS A 169 -52.61 -57.56 -12.53
C LYS A 169 -52.49 -57.93 -11.05
N LEU A 170 -51.44 -57.47 -10.38
CA LEU A 170 -51.23 -57.72 -8.96
C LEU A 170 -52.31 -57.07 -8.09
N GLN A 171 -52.72 -55.84 -8.40
CA GLN A 171 -53.82 -55.17 -7.70
C GLN A 171 -55.15 -55.93 -7.84
N ASN A 172 -55.45 -56.45 -9.04
CA ASN A 172 -56.64 -57.28 -9.25
C ASN A 172 -56.57 -58.57 -8.42
N ILE A 173 -55.40 -59.23 -8.36
CA ILE A 173 -55.20 -60.41 -7.51
C ILE A 173 -55.38 -60.07 -6.03
N ILE A 174 -54.83 -58.94 -5.56
CA ILE A 174 -55.00 -58.49 -4.17
C ILE A 174 -56.47 -58.25 -3.85
N GLN A 175 -57.24 -57.64 -4.75
CA GLN A 175 -58.68 -57.39 -4.55
C GLN A 175 -59.50 -58.69 -4.52
N VAL A 176 -59.24 -59.63 -5.44
CA VAL A 176 -60.02 -60.87 -5.56
C VAL A 176 -59.63 -61.92 -4.52
N LYS A 177 -58.36 -61.95 -4.10
CA LYS A 177 -57.78 -62.99 -3.22
C LYS A 177 -57.25 -62.43 -1.89
N SER A 178 -57.86 -61.35 -1.39
CA SER A 178 -57.45 -60.65 -0.16
C SER A 178 -57.31 -61.56 1.07
N ASN A 179 -58.20 -62.55 1.22
CA ASN A 179 -58.20 -63.49 2.36
C ASN A 179 -56.99 -64.45 2.38
N ALA A 180 -56.40 -64.74 1.22
CA ALA A 180 -55.23 -65.61 1.09
C ALA A 180 -53.91 -64.88 1.39
N LEU A 181 -53.93 -63.55 1.41
CA LEU A 181 -52.75 -62.71 1.64
C LEU A 181 -52.53 -62.45 3.12
N GLN A 182 -51.27 -62.41 3.53
CA GLN A 182 -50.85 -61.93 4.85
C GLN A 182 -50.85 -60.40 4.87
N GLU A 183 -50.33 -59.77 3.82
CA GLU A 183 -50.30 -58.32 3.64
C GLU A 183 -50.88 -57.95 2.26
N GLN A 184 -51.75 -56.94 2.21
CA GLN A 184 -52.41 -56.49 0.97
C GLN A 184 -51.61 -55.42 0.23
N ILE A 185 -50.29 -55.61 0.17
CA ILE A 185 -49.37 -54.70 -0.51
C ILE A 185 -48.57 -55.48 -1.55
N ILE A 186 -48.23 -54.81 -2.64
CA ILE A 186 -47.29 -55.36 -3.62
C ILE A 186 -45.90 -55.23 -3.02
N THR A 187 -45.21 -56.35 -2.87
CA THR A 187 -43.84 -56.38 -2.33
C THR A 187 -42.86 -56.79 -3.41
N GLN A 188 -41.58 -56.47 -3.20
CA GLN A 188 -40.50 -56.90 -4.09
C GLN A 188 -39.51 -57.74 -3.28
N ARG A 189 -39.14 -58.91 -3.81
CA ARG A 189 -38.08 -59.78 -3.26
C ARG A 189 -37.01 -59.92 -4.33
N GLY A 190 -35.81 -59.41 -4.03
CA GLY A 190 -34.79 -59.19 -5.05
C GLY A 190 -35.32 -58.25 -6.14
N ASP A 191 -35.33 -58.73 -7.38
CA ASP A 191 -35.84 -58.01 -8.55
C ASP A 191 -37.20 -58.52 -9.05
N ARG A 192 -37.92 -59.26 -8.21
CA ARG A 192 -39.22 -59.86 -8.53
C ARG A 192 -40.36 -59.26 -7.73
N TYR A 193 -41.46 -58.95 -8.42
CA TYR A 193 -42.70 -58.56 -7.77
C TYR A 193 -43.41 -59.79 -7.22
N VAL A 194 -43.74 -59.77 -5.94
CA VAL A 194 -44.30 -60.89 -5.22
C VAL A 194 -45.42 -60.44 -4.28
N LEU A 195 -46.32 -61.37 -3.98
CA LEU A 195 -47.38 -61.20 -2.99
C LEU A 195 -47.06 -62.06 -1.76
N ALA A 196 -47.32 -61.49 -0.58
CA ALA A 196 -47.16 -62.18 0.70
C ALA A 196 -48.38 -63.08 0.96
N VAL A 197 -48.27 -64.36 0.66
CA VAL A 197 -49.35 -65.36 0.80
C VAL A 197 -49.20 -66.12 2.12
N LYS A 198 -50.30 -66.36 2.83
CA LYS A 198 -50.30 -67.21 4.03
C LYS A 198 -49.92 -68.63 3.63
N ALA A 199 -48.97 -69.26 4.34
CA ALA A 199 -48.51 -70.61 4.02
C ALA A 199 -49.64 -71.67 3.86
N PRO A 200 -50.72 -71.67 4.66
CA PRO A 200 -51.85 -72.58 4.48
C PRO A 200 -52.66 -72.36 3.19
N GLN A 201 -52.54 -71.18 2.57
CA GLN A 201 -53.28 -70.75 1.39
C GLN A 201 -52.37 -70.66 0.15
N LYS A 202 -51.23 -71.37 0.14
CA LYS A 202 -50.26 -71.32 -0.97
C LYS A 202 -50.88 -71.61 -2.34
N ASP A 203 -51.86 -72.52 -2.38
CA ASP A 203 -52.50 -72.97 -3.62
C ASP A 203 -53.58 -71.98 -4.12
N ALA A 204 -53.98 -71.01 -3.29
CA ALA A 204 -54.98 -70.00 -3.65
C ALA A 204 -54.45 -68.99 -4.69
N ILE A 205 -53.12 -68.81 -4.76
CA ILE A 205 -52.43 -67.95 -5.72
C ILE A 205 -51.31 -68.78 -6.38
N PRO A 206 -51.59 -69.46 -7.52
CA PRO A 206 -50.60 -70.28 -8.18
C PRO A 206 -49.45 -69.43 -8.73
N GLY A 207 -48.22 -69.79 -8.37
CA GLY A 207 -47.04 -69.03 -8.70
C GLY A 207 -45.74 -69.68 -8.23
N ILE A 208 -44.63 -68.98 -8.45
CA ILE A 208 -43.29 -69.41 -8.04
C ILE A 208 -42.98 -68.80 -6.67
N VAL A 209 -42.60 -69.62 -5.70
CA VAL A 209 -42.14 -69.16 -4.39
C VAL A 209 -40.70 -68.65 -4.51
N HIS A 210 -40.48 -67.37 -4.23
CA HIS A 210 -39.13 -66.76 -4.27
C HIS A 210 -38.45 -66.69 -2.91
N ASP A 211 -39.24 -66.59 -1.84
CA ASP A 211 -38.72 -66.44 -0.49
C ASP A 211 -39.76 -66.89 0.54
N THR A 212 -39.33 -67.17 1.77
CA THR A 212 -40.17 -67.58 2.90
C THR A 212 -39.79 -66.83 4.17
N SER A 213 -40.78 -66.36 4.94
CA SER A 213 -40.54 -65.69 6.22
C SER A 213 -39.77 -66.59 7.20
N THR A 214 -39.03 -66.01 8.15
CA THR A 214 -38.26 -66.73 9.18
C THR A 214 -39.11 -67.71 10.01
N SER A 215 -40.39 -67.40 10.23
CA SER A 215 -41.35 -68.27 10.93
C SER A 215 -42.02 -69.31 10.04
N GLY A 216 -41.76 -69.31 8.73
CA GLY A 216 -42.42 -70.15 7.73
C GLY A 216 -43.88 -69.81 7.45
N ALA A 217 -44.47 -68.84 8.16
CA ALA A 217 -45.90 -68.54 8.08
C ALA A 217 -46.33 -67.80 6.80
N THR A 218 -45.40 -67.10 6.14
CA THR A 218 -45.65 -66.31 4.91
C THR A 218 -44.72 -66.76 3.78
N LEU A 219 -45.31 -67.00 2.62
CA LEU A 219 -44.63 -67.34 1.37
C LEU A 219 -44.70 -66.14 0.42
N TYR A 220 -43.56 -65.73 -0.14
CA TYR A 220 -43.49 -64.66 -1.15
C TYR A 220 -43.59 -65.27 -2.54
N ILE A 221 -44.77 -65.16 -3.15
CA ILE A 221 -45.11 -65.85 -4.40
C ILE A 221 -45.18 -64.84 -5.56
N GLU A 222 -44.48 -65.11 -6.67
CA GLU A 222 -44.68 -64.44 -7.98
C GLU A 222 -45.79 -65.18 -8.73
N PRO A 223 -46.99 -64.61 -8.90
CA PRO A 223 -48.10 -65.29 -9.56
C PRO A 223 -47.77 -65.61 -11.03
N ASN A 224 -48.21 -66.79 -11.52
CA ASN A 224 -47.97 -67.23 -12.90
C ASN A 224 -48.40 -66.21 -13.96
N SER A 225 -49.42 -65.40 -13.66
CA SER A 225 -49.96 -64.37 -14.54
C SER A 225 -49.01 -63.21 -14.84
N ILE A 226 -47.96 -63.03 -14.03
CA ILE A 226 -46.94 -61.99 -14.19
C ILE A 226 -45.54 -62.53 -14.43
N VAL A 227 -45.26 -63.83 -14.26
CA VAL A 227 -43.90 -64.41 -14.42
C VAL A 227 -43.27 -64.05 -15.78
N GLN A 228 -44.02 -64.18 -16.87
CA GLN A 228 -43.53 -63.81 -18.22
C GLN A 228 -43.26 -62.31 -18.33
N MET A 229 -44.15 -61.47 -17.81
CA MET A 229 -43.99 -60.01 -17.81
C MET A 229 -42.80 -59.58 -16.92
N GLY A 230 -42.57 -60.26 -15.79
CA GLY A 230 -41.43 -60.05 -14.91
C GLY A 230 -40.11 -60.40 -15.58
N ASN A 231 -40.06 -61.52 -16.33
CA ASN A 231 -38.90 -61.87 -17.15
C ASN A 231 -38.63 -60.83 -18.26
N GLN A 232 -39.69 -60.37 -18.95
CA GLN A 232 -39.58 -59.30 -19.96
C GLN A 232 -39.11 -57.99 -19.35
N LEU A 233 -39.62 -57.61 -18.17
CA LEU A 233 -39.21 -56.42 -17.43
C LEU A 233 -37.71 -56.49 -17.10
N ARG A 234 -37.24 -57.61 -16.56
CA ARG A 234 -35.81 -57.83 -16.26
C ARG A 234 -34.94 -57.71 -17.51
N GLN A 235 -35.39 -58.27 -18.63
CA GLN A 235 -34.68 -58.17 -19.91
C GLN A 235 -34.64 -56.73 -20.42
N ALA A 236 -35.75 -55.99 -20.29
CA ALA A 236 -35.82 -54.59 -20.67
C ALA A 236 -34.93 -53.69 -19.79
N VAL A 237 -34.83 -53.94 -18.48
CA VAL A 237 -33.90 -53.23 -17.58
C VAL A 237 -32.45 -53.48 -17.99
N LYS A 238 -32.07 -54.71 -18.35
CA LYS A 238 -30.72 -54.99 -18.87
C LYS A 238 -30.44 -54.28 -20.19
N ARG A 239 -31.44 -54.19 -21.09
CA ARG A 239 -31.32 -53.45 -22.35
C ARG A 239 -31.20 -51.95 -22.12
N GLU A 240 -31.92 -51.40 -21.15
CA GLU A 240 -31.80 -50.00 -20.73
C GLU A 240 -30.35 -49.71 -20.28
N GLN A 241 -29.82 -50.50 -19.35
CA GLN A 241 -28.44 -50.33 -18.86
C GLN A 241 -27.39 -50.43 -19.98
N ALA A 242 -27.56 -51.38 -20.90
CA ALA A 242 -26.66 -51.53 -22.05
C ALA A 242 -26.74 -50.34 -23.01
N GLU A 243 -27.94 -49.82 -23.27
CA GLU A 243 -28.13 -48.64 -24.13
C GLU A 243 -27.56 -47.37 -23.48
N GLU A 244 -27.74 -47.20 -22.16
CA GLU A 244 -27.13 -46.10 -21.40
C GLU A 244 -25.60 -46.16 -21.45
N GLU A 245 -25.01 -47.35 -21.33
CA GLU A 245 -23.56 -47.54 -21.45
C GLU A 245 -23.05 -47.17 -22.85
N ILE A 246 -23.78 -47.56 -23.92
CA ILE A 246 -23.46 -47.17 -25.30
C ILE A 246 -23.46 -45.64 -25.46
N ILE A 247 -24.45 -44.96 -24.89
CA ILE A 247 -24.56 -43.50 -24.94
C ILE A 247 -23.38 -42.86 -24.20
N ARG A 248 -23.07 -43.29 -22.96
CA ARG A 248 -21.93 -42.76 -22.20
C ARG A 248 -20.60 -43.04 -22.90
N ARG A 249 -20.44 -44.21 -23.52
CA ARG A 249 -19.26 -44.56 -24.31
C ARG A 249 -19.08 -43.62 -25.50
N LYS A 250 -20.15 -43.36 -26.26
CA LYS A 250 -20.12 -42.41 -27.38
C LYS A 250 -19.72 -41.00 -26.94
N LEU A 251 -20.24 -40.52 -25.81
CA LEU A 251 -19.84 -39.22 -25.26
C LEU A 251 -18.37 -39.23 -24.82
N THR A 252 -17.93 -40.32 -24.19
CA THR A 252 -16.54 -40.49 -23.75
C THR A 252 -15.58 -40.50 -24.95
N GLU A 253 -15.94 -41.15 -26.06
CA GLU A 253 -15.16 -41.14 -27.30
C GLU A 253 -15.04 -39.74 -27.91
N GLN A 254 -16.09 -38.93 -27.84
CA GLN A 254 -16.04 -37.53 -28.29
C GLN A 254 -15.09 -36.69 -27.42
N ILE A 255 -15.10 -36.91 -26.11
CA ILE A 255 -14.16 -36.26 -25.17
C ILE A 255 -12.73 -36.74 -25.43
N ALA A 256 -12.54 -38.05 -25.64
CA ALA A 256 -11.23 -38.65 -25.90
C ALA A 256 -10.56 -38.04 -27.14
N ALA A 257 -11.34 -37.68 -28.16
CA ALA A 257 -10.83 -37.03 -29.38
C ALA A 257 -10.25 -35.63 -29.15
N VAL A 258 -10.58 -34.97 -28.04
CA VAL A 258 -10.19 -33.58 -27.74
C VAL A 258 -9.39 -33.43 -26.44
N ILE A 259 -8.93 -34.53 -25.83
CA ILE A 259 -8.15 -34.52 -24.58
C ILE A 259 -6.99 -33.51 -24.59
N PRO A 260 -6.13 -33.44 -25.63
CA PRO A 260 -5.01 -32.50 -25.61
C PRO A 260 -5.43 -31.03 -25.45
N ASP A 261 -6.58 -30.66 -26.02
CA ASP A 261 -7.12 -29.31 -25.86
C ASP A 261 -7.75 -29.10 -24.47
N LEU A 262 -8.35 -30.14 -23.88
CA LEU A 262 -8.92 -30.08 -22.53
C LEU A 262 -7.82 -29.98 -21.47
N GLU A 263 -6.71 -30.68 -21.63
CA GLU A 263 -5.53 -30.53 -20.77
C GLU A 263 -4.95 -29.12 -20.87
N LYS A 264 -4.78 -28.61 -22.09
CA LYS A 264 -4.33 -27.22 -22.31
C LYS A 264 -5.30 -26.21 -21.69
N LEU A 265 -6.60 -26.46 -21.79
CA LEU A 265 -7.64 -25.65 -21.15
C LEU A 265 -7.49 -25.65 -19.62
N LEU A 266 -7.24 -26.80 -18.99
CA LEU A 266 -6.98 -26.87 -17.55
C LEU A 266 -5.73 -26.10 -17.14
N VAL A 267 -4.66 -26.18 -17.93
CA VAL A 267 -3.41 -25.42 -17.69
C VAL A 267 -3.68 -23.92 -17.75
N ILE A 268 -4.38 -23.44 -18.78
CA ILE A 268 -4.71 -22.02 -18.95
C ILE A 268 -5.60 -21.52 -17.81
N ILE A 269 -6.66 -22.26 -17.46
CA ILE A 269 -7.57 -21.91 -16.36
C ILE A 269 -6.82 -21.87 -15.03
N THR A 270 -5.96 -22.86 -14.77
CA THR A 270 -5.16 -22.91 -13.54
C THR A 270 -4.18 -21.74 -13.47
N THR A 271 -3.59 -21.35 -14.60
CA THR A 271 -2.70 -20.17 -14.70
C THR A 271 -3.47 -18.89 -14.42
N LEU A 272 -4.67 -18.75 -14.98
CA LEU A 272 -5.55 -17.59 -14.74
C LEU A 272 -6.02 -17.52 -13.28
N ASP A 273 -6.42 -18.65 -12.69
CA ASP A 273 -6.79 -18.73 -11.28
C ASP A 273 -5.61 -18.38 -10.37
N LEU A 274 -4.41 -18.87 -10.69
CA LEU A 274 -3.19 -18.53 -9.95
C LEU A 274 -2.87 -17.03 -10.05
N ALA A 275 -2.96 -16.42 -11.23
CA ALA A 275 -2.80 -14.97 -11.40
C ALA A 275 -3.86 -14.19 -10.60
N THR A 276 -5.09 -14.70 -10.55
CA THR A 276 -6.18 -14.14 -9.74
C THR A 276 -5.91 -14.25 -8.24
N ALA A 277 -5.46 -15.40 -7.77
CA ALA A 277 -5.05 -15.62 -6.39
C ALA A 277 -3.92 -14.67 -5.99
N LYS A 278 -2.90 -14.53 -6.85
CA LYS A 278 -1.78 -13.59 -6.65
C LYS A 278 -2.28 -12.14 -6.55
N ALA A 279 -3.18 -11.73 -7.44
CA ALA A 279 -3.75 -10.38 -7.44
C ALA A 279 -4.59 -10.10 -6.18
N ARG A 280 -5.47 -11.03 -5.79
CA ARG A 280 -6.31 -10.92 -4.59
C ARG A 280 -5.49 -10.92 -3.31
N TYR A 281 -4.50 -11.80 -3.20
CA TYR A 281 -3.57 -11.82 -2.07
C TYR A 281 -2.74 -10.53 -1.99
N SER A 282 -2.29 -10.01 -3.14
CA SER A 282 -1.59 -8.74 -3.23
C SER A 282 -2.44 -7.56 -2.76
N PHE A 283 -3.70 -7.50 -3.18
CA PHE A 283 -4.66 -6.50 -2.71
C PHE A 283 -4.85 -6.58 -1.20
N TRP A 284 -5.05 -7.79 -0.67
CA TRP A 284 -5.24 -8.05 0.75
C TRP A 284 -4.02 -7.64 1.61
N LEU A 285 -2.80 -7.89 1.12
CA LEU A 285 -1.56 -7.43 1.78
C LEU A 285 -1.34 -5.91 1.73
N GLY A 286 -2.10 -5.19 0.89
CA GLY A 286 -1.80 -3.80 0.52
C GLY A 286 -0.44 -3.70 -0.18
N ALA A 287 -0.15 -4.66 -1.06
CA ALA A 287 1.10 -4.77 -1.80
C ALA A 287 1.05 -4.01 -3.14
N ASN A 288 2.22 -3.58 -3.62
CA ASN A 288 2.36 -2.82 -4.86
C ASN A 288 3.24 -3.58 -5.88
N PRO A 289 3.00 -3.39 -7.18
CA PRO A 289 3.73 -4.10 -8.23
C PRO A 289 5.24 -3.78 -8.19
N PRO A 290 6.13 -4.77 -8.04
CA PRO A 290 7.56 -4.55 -8.13
C PRO A 290 7.98 -4.22 -9.56
N ARG A 291 8.92 -3.30 -9.71
CA ARG A 291 9.69 -3.11 -10.95
C ARG A 291 10.99 -3.88 -10.82
N LEU A 292 11.16 -4.89 -11.67
CA LEU A 292 12.37 -5.70 -11.72
C LEU A 292 13.50 -4.90 -12.39
N ILE A 293 14.48 -4.49 -11.58
CA ILE A 293 15.65 -3.74 -12.02
C ILE A 293 16.60 -4.67 -12.80
N ALA A 294 17.15 -4.20 -13.92
CA ALA A 294 18.07 -4.98 -14.72
C ALA A 294 19.41 -5.20 -13.96
N PRO A 295 20.07 -6.37 -14.06
CA PRO A 295 21.25 -6.71 -13.25
C PRO A 295 22.52 -5.85 -13.47
N GLN A 296 22.45 -4.77 -14.23
CA GLN A 296 23.55 -3.87 -14.61
C GLN A 296 23.12 -2.40 -14.67
N SER A 297 21.87 -2.09 -14.35
CA SER A 297 21.42 -0.70 -14.31
C SER A 297 21.98 -0.01 -13.07
N GLU A 298 22.41 1.24 -13.19
CA GLU A 298 22.81 2.09 -12.07
C GLU A 298 21.59 2.62 -11.28
N GLU A 299 20.56 1.79 -11.14
CA GLU A 299 19.30 2.13 -10.49
C GLU A 299 19.29 1.68 -9.03
N ILE A 300 18.71 2.52 -8.18
CA ILE A 300 18.66 2.32 -6.73
C ILE A 300 17.62 1.25 -6.41
N ILE A 301 17.95 0.35 -5.47
CA ILE A 301 16.96 -0.57 -4.89
C ILE A 301 16.11 0.25 -3.93
N THR A 302 14.79 0.29 -4.16
CA THR A 302 13.85 1.11 -3.40
C THR A 302 12.72 0.23 -2.85
N LEU A 303 12.78 -0.08 -1.55
CA LEU A 303 11.72 -0.78 -0.83
C LEU A 303 11.32 0.07 0.38
N ARG A 304 10.34 0.95 0.20
CA ARG A 304 9.85 1.85 1.24
C ARG A 304 8.70 1.21 2.00
N GLN A 305 8.66 1.40 3.30
CA GLN A 305 7.67 0.83 4.20
C GLN A 305 7.41 -0.67 3.96
N LEU A 306 8.46 -1.44 3.69
CA LEU A 306 8.39 -2.87 3.43
C LEU A 306 7.94 -3.61 4.69
N ARG A 307 6.93 -4.47 4.57
CA ARG A 307 6.39 -5.29 5.67
C ARG A 307 6.65 -6.76 5.45
N HIS A 308 6.87 -7.52 6.52
CA HIS A 308 6.99 -8.97 6.44
C HIS A 308 5.61 -9.60 6.17
N PRO A 309 5.37 -10.29 5.02
CA PRO A 309 4.05 -10.77 4.64
C PRO A 309 3.44 -11.76 5.66
N LEU A 310 4.25 -12.66 6.23
CA LEU A 310 3.76 -13.58 7.28
C LEU A 310 3.37 -12.87 8.57
N LEU A 311 4.06 -11.79 8.97
CA LEU A 311 3.66 -11.02 10.15
C LEU A 311 2.40 -10.21 9.88
N VAL A 312 2.22 -9.71 8.65
CA VAL A 312 0.98 -9.04 8.23
C VAL A 312 -0.18 -10.02 8.34
N TRP A 313 0.05 -11.28 7.97
CA TRP A 313 -0.94 -12.34 8.16
C TRP A 313 -1.30 -12.58 9.62
N GLN A 314 -0.31 -12.75 10.49
CA GLN A 314 -0.55 -12.92 11.92
C GLN A 314 -1.32 -11.74 12.52
N GLN A 315 -0.97 -10.50 12.14
CA GLN A 315 -1.68 -9.31 12.59
C GLN A 315 -3.16 -9.32 12.21
N GLN A 316 -3.49 -9.67 10.97
CA GLN A 316 -4.86 -9.56 10.45
C GLN A 316 -5.73 -10.78 10.77
N HIS A 317 -5.17 -12.00 10.78
CA HIS A 317 -5.91 -13.25 10.98
C HIS A 317 -5.77 -13.86 12.38
N GLU A 318 -4.65 -13.63 13.07
CA GLU A 318 -4.29 -14.35 14.31
C GLU A 318 -4.19 -13.43 15.53
N GLN A 319 -4.71 -12.19 15.44
CA GLN A 319 -4.61 -11.16 16.50
C GLN A 319 -3.15 -10.85 16.91
N GLY A 320 -2.22 -10.95 15.96
CA GLY A 320 -0.81 -10.63 16.15
C GLY A 320 -0.54 -9.13 16.39
N HIS A 321 0.69 -8.83 16.80
CA HIS A 321 1.14 -7.45 17.01
C HIS A 321 1.19 -6.65 15.69
N SER A 322 1.08 -5.32 15.79
CA SER A 322 1.21 -4.43 14.63
C SER A 322 2.55 -4.61 13.95
N VAL A 323 2.55 -4.88 12.64
CA VAL A 323 3.77 -4.98 11.86
C VAL A 323 4.38 -3.61 11.66
N VAL A 324 5.63 -3.46 12.03
CA VAL A 324 6.39 -2.24 11.80
C VAL A 324 7.13 -2.37 10.47
N PRO A 325 6.96 -1.42 9.55
CA PRO A 325 7.61 -1.48 8.24
C PRO A 325 9.08 -1.04 8.27
N VAL A 326 9.88 -1.54 7.32
CA VAL A 326 11.31 -1.25 7.14
C VAL A 326 11.55 -0.51 5.82
N ASP A 327 12.45 0.47 5.81
CA ASP A 327 12.92 1.11 4.59
C ASP A 327 14.28 0.54 4.17
N LEU A 328 14.38 0.03 2.94
CA LEU A 328 15.63 -0.41 2.32
C LEU A 328 15.87 0.40 1.05
N ILE A 329 16.88 1.27 1.09
CA ILE A 329 17.29 2.12 -0.03
C ILE A 329 18.77 1.85 -0.29
N ILE A 330 19.08 1.10 -1.34
CA ILE A 330 20.44 0.60 -1.59
C ILE A 330 20.96 1.15 -2.90
N SER A 331 22.05 1.91 -2.82
CA SER A 331 22.72 2.46 -4.00
C SER A 331 23.37 1.35 -4.84
N PRO A 332 23.44 1.47 -6.18
CA PRO A 332 23.91 0.40 -7.07
C PRO A 332 25.35 -0.08 -6.84
N HIS A 333 26.21 0.81 -6.33
CA HIS A 333 27.62 0.51 -6.03
C HIS A 333 27.78 -0.29 -4.73
N ILE A 334 26.76 -0.31 -3.86
CA ILE A 334 26.79 -1.08 -2.62
C ILE A 334 26.57 -2.55 -2.95
N LYS A 335 27.49 -3.39 -2.48
CA LYS A 335 27.47 -4.84 -2.62
C LYS A 335 27.23 -5.56 -1.31
N VAL A 336 27.59 -4.95 -0.18
CA VAL A 336 27.42 -5.54 1.15
C VAL A 336 26.77 -4.53 2.08
N VAL A 337 25.72 -4.94 2.77
CA VAL A 337 25.09 -4.15 3.84
C VAL A 337 25.23 -4.93 5.15
N THR A 338 25.89 -4.32 6.13
CA THR A 338 26.08 -4.91 7.45
C THR A 338 25.05 -4.33 8.42
N ILE A 339 24.14 -5.17 8.91
CA ILE A 339 23.09 -4.79 9.88
C ILE A 339 23.56 -5.14 11.29
N THR A 340 23.57 -4.14 12.17
CA THR A 340 24.01 -4.26 13.57
C THR A 340 22.91 -3.82 14.55
N GLY A 341 23.06 -4.14 15.83
CA GLY A 341 22.08 -3.80 16.88
C GLY A 341 21.80 -5.00 17.80
N PRO A 342 20.90 -4.89 18.78
CA PRO A 342 20.59 -6.01 19.69
C PRO A 342 19.83 -7.15 18.97
N ASN A 343 19.95 -8.39 19.47
CA ASN A 343 19.33 -9.58 18.86
C ASN A 343 17.81 -9.48 18.80
N THR A 344 17.21 -8.89 19.83
CA THR A 344 15.78 -8.61 19.90
C THR A 344 15.34 -7.45 19.01
N GLY A 345 16.24 -6.78 18.29
CA GLY A 345 15.96 -5.60 17.44
C GLY A 345 15.33 -5.90 16.08
N GLY A 346 15.20 -7.18 15.69
CA GLY A 346 14.55 -7.56 14.42
C GLY A 346 15.49 -7.71 13.22
N LYS A 347 16.80 -7.96 13.45
CA LYS A 347 17.81 -8.19 12.40
C LYS A 347 17.44 -9.35 11.46
N THR A 348 17.17 -10.53 12.04
CA THR A 348 16.72 -11.73 11.33
C THR A 348 15.40 -11.50 10.57
N VAL A 349 14.46 -10.77 11.17
CA VAL A 349 13.18 -10.44 10.52
C VAL A 349 13.41 -9.57 9.28
N THR A 350 14.33 -8.61 9.34
CA THR A 350 14.70 -7.77 8.18
C THR A 350 15.29 -8.62 7.05
N LEU A 351 16.19 -9.57 7.36
CA LEU A 351 16.74 -10.51 6.37
C LEU A 351 15.64 -11.33 5.69
N LYS A 352 14.78 -11.97 6.50
CA LYS A 352 13.65 -12.76 5.99
C LYS A 352 12.70 -11.92 5.13
N THR A 353 12.44 -10.68 5.55
CA THR A 353 11.56 -9.76 4.81
C THR A 353 12.10 -9.47 3.42
N LEU A 354 13.41 -9.16 3.29
CA LEU A 354 14.02 -8.93 1.98
C LEU A 354 14.06 -10.20 1.13
N GLY A 355 14.42 -11.34 1.72
CA GLY A 355 14.44 -12.63 1.03
C GLY A 355 13.07 -12.99 0.46
N LEU A 356 12.02 -12.87 1.27
CA LEU A 356 10.64 -13.09 0.81
C LEU A 356 10.23 -12.08 -0.26
N ALA A 357 10.55 -10.79 -0.12
CA ALA A 357 10.26 -9.80 -1.14
C ALA A 357 10.90 -10.15 -2.50
N ALA A 358 12.13 -10.64 -2.49
CA ALA A 358 12.84 -11.09 -3.69
C ALA A 358 12.17 -12.34 -4.32
N VAL A 359 11.80 -13.34 -3.52
CA VAL A 359 11.07 -14.52 -4.03
C VAL A 359 9.69 -14.14 -4.56
N MET A 360 8.95 -13.30 -3.85
CA MET A 360 7.63 -12.78 -4.26
C MET A 360 7.72 -12.09 -5.62
N ALA A 361 8.67 -11.16 -5.78
CA ALA A 361 8.87 -10.46 -7.06
C ALA A 361 9.24 -11.43 -8.19
N LYS A 362 10.02 -12.48 -7.90
CA LYS A 362 10.39 -13.52 -8.86
C LYS A 362 9.19 -14.33 -9.34
N VAL A 363 8.26 -14.71 -8.45
CA VAL A 363 7.04 -15.45 -8.84
C VAL A 363 5.90 -14.58 -9.34
N GLY A 364 6.12 -13.28 -9.55
CA GLY A 364 5.10 -12.34 -10.02
C GLY A 364 4.09 -11.87 -8.95
N LEU A 365 4.36 -12.12 -7.66
CA LEU A 365 3.59 -11.54 -6.56
C LEU A 365 3.97 -10.06 -6.36
N PHE A 366 2.99 -9.25 -5.93
CA PHE A 366 3.31 -7.88 -5.52
C PHE A 366 3.97 -7.88 -4.14
N VAL A 367 4.77 -6.86 -3.88
CA VAL A 367 5.54 -6.77 -2.63
C VAL A 367 4.82 -5.82 -1.66
N PRO A 368 4.65 -6.19 -0.37
CA PRO A 368 4.01 -5.36 0.66
C PRO A 368 4.89 -4.18 1.08
N ALA A 369 5.15 -3.28 0.14
CA ALA A 369 5.93 -2.05 0.27
C ALA A 369 5.19 -0.90 -0.44
N ARG A 370 5.50 0.32 -0.06
CA ARG A 370 4.96 1.54 -0.67
C ARG A 370 5.61 1.82 -2.03
N GLU A 371 4.80 2.17 -3.02
CA GLU A 371 5.26 2.52 -4.37
C GLU A 371 6.20 3.76 -4.39
N PRO A 372 7.27 3.77 -5.23
CA PRO A 372 7.70 2.71 -6.13
C PRO A 372 8.38 1.57 -5.36
N VAL A 373 8.14 0.34 -5.83
CA VAL A 373 8.80 -0.88 -5.35
C VAL A 373 9.79 -1.29 -6.43
N GLU A 374 11.08 -1.19 -6.15
CA GLU A 374 12.13 -1.41 -7.14
C GLU A 374 13.16 -2.38 -6.57
N ILE A 375 13.29 -3.54 -7.19
CA ILE A 375 14.13 -4.63 -6.71
C ILE A 375 14.82 -5.32 -7.89
N PRO A 376 16.11 -5.68 -7.77
CA PRO A 376 16.76 -6.47 -8.81
C PRO A 376 16.14 -7.85 -8.94
N TRP A 377 16.17 -8.38 -10.16
CA TRP A 377 15.90 -9.80 -10.34
C TRP A 377 17.14 -10.62 -9.97
N PHE A 378 17.01 -11.47 -8.96
CA PHE A 378 18.10 -12.35 -8.50
C PHE A 378 17.92 -13.75 -9.10
N SER A 379 18.96 -14.25 -9.78
CA SER A 379 18.99 -15.62 -10.32
C SER A 379 18.94 -16.65 -9.19
N GLN A 380 19.72 -16.43 -8.14
CA GLN A 380 19.75 -17.22 -6.92
C GLN A 380 19.51 -16.35 -5.70
N ILE A 381 18.76 -16.88 -4.74
CA ILE A 381 18.58 -16.31 -3.40
C ILE A 381 19.11 -17.38 -2.45
N LEU A 382 20.13 -17.02 -1.68
CA LEU A 382 20.89 -17.93 -0.83
C LEU A 382 20.89 -17.40 0.60
N ALA A 383 20.57 -18.25 1.57
CA ALA A 383 20.44 -17.82 2.96
C ALA A 383 21.12 -18.77 3.95
N ASP A 384 21.76 -18.17 4.95
CA ASP A 384 22.12 -18.80 6.22
C ASP A 384 21.47 -17.96 7.34
N ILE A 385 20.33 -18.42 7.86
CA ILE A 385 19.47 -17.66 8.78
C ILE A 385 19.05 -18.57 9.94
N GLY A 386 19.19 -18.07 11.17
CA GLY A 386 18.67 -18.70 12.38
C GLY A 386 19.63 -19.70 13.06
N ASP A 387 19.26 -20.06 14.29
CA ASP A 387 19.99 -21.02 15.10
C ASP A 387 19.51 -22.44 14.78
N GLU A 388 20.26 -23.21 13.99
CA GLU A 388 20.05 -24.66 13.94
C GLU A 388 20.54 -25.29 15.26
N GLN A 389 19.73 -25.18 16.32
CA GLN A 389 19.78 -26.10 17.46
C GLN A 389 18.99 -27.37 17.12
N SER A 390 19.37 -28.06 16.05
CA SER A 390 18.93 -29.44 15.88
C SER A 390 19.90 -30.35 16.64
N LEU A 391 19.43 -30.90 17.76
CA LEU A 391 20.12 -31.99 18.48
C LEU A 391 20.34 -33.25 17.60
N GLN A 392 19.80 -33.26 16.36
CA GLN A 392 19.87 -34.36 15.41
C GLN A 392 21.17 -34.39 14.59
N GLN A 393 21.95 -33.30 14.57
CA GLN A 393 23.28 -33.30 13.97
C GLN A 393 24.29 -33.00 15.07
N SER A 394 25.12 -33.99 15.43
CA SER A 394 26.16 -33.92 16.48
C SER A 394 27.31 -32.93 16.17
N LEU A 395 27.04 -31.85 15.45
CA LEU A 395 27.97 -30.82 14.99
C LEU A 395 27.76 -29.54 15.80
N SER A 396 28.84 -28.81 16.06
CA SER A 396 28.76 -27.49 16.70
C SER A 396 28.01 -26.51 15.80
N THR A 397 27.24 -25.58 16.37
CA THR A 397 26.49 -24.53 15.66
C THR A 397 27.36 -23.82 14.63
N PHE A 398 28.59 -23.46 14.99
CA PHE A 398 29.59 -22.87 14.10
C PHE A 398 29.90 -23.73 12.87
N SER A 399 30.16 -25.04 13.05
CA SER A 399 30.48 -25.93 11.93
C SER A 399 29.30 -26.12 10.97
N GLY A 400 28.07 -26.05 11.47
CA GLY A 400 26.84 -26.02 10.66
C GLY A 400 26.78 -24.79 9.75
N HIS A 401 26.96 -23.60 10.33
CA HIS A 401 27.00 -22.33 9.59
C HIS A 401 28.10 -22.34 8.52
N ILE A 402 29.34 -22.70 8.88
CA ILE A 402 30.45 -22.75 7.93
C ILE A 402 30.20 -23.74 6.79
N ARG A 403 29.62 -24.91 7.08
CA ARG A 403 29.25 -25.88 6.04
C ARG A 403 28.17 -25.35 5.10
N ARG A 404 27.24 -24.54 5.59
CA ARG A 404 26.22 -23.90 4.75
C ARG A 404 26.83 -22.78 3.92
N ILE A 405 27.64 -21.91 4.52
CA ILE A 405 28.38 -20.86 3.82
C ILE A 405 29.24 -21.45 2.71
N SER A 406 29.99 -22.54 2.97
CA SER A 406 30.76 -23.22 1.92
C SER A 406 29.88 -23.63 0.73
N ARG A 407 28.70 -24.21 0.98
CA ARG A 407 27.74 -24.58 -0.07
C ARG A 407 27.17 -23.36 -0.82
N ILE A 408 27.00 -22.23 -0.13
CA ILE A 408 26.62 -20.94 -0.75
C ILE A 408 27.73 -20.49 -1.71
N LEU A 409 28.99 -20.50 -1.28
CA LEU A 409 30.14 -20.12 -2.11
C LEU A 409 30.31 -21.03 -3.34
N ASP A 410 30.09 -22.33 -3.16
CA ASP A 410 30.10 -23.30 -4.27
C ASP A 410 29.01 -22.98 -5.30
N ALA A 411 27.80 -22.63 -4.85
CA ALA A 411 26.69 -22.28 -5.74
C ALA A 411 26.97 -20.99 -6.56
N LEU A 412 27.59 -19.98 -5.93
CA LEU A 412 28.02 -18.74 -6.61
C LEU A 412 29.09 -19.01 -7.67
N SER A 413 30.00 -19.94 -7.40
CA SER A 413 31.07 -20.33 -8.31
C SER A 413 30.54 -21.05 -9.56
N GLN A 414 29.50 -21.88 -9.41
CA GLN A 414 28.87 -22.59 -10.52
C GLN A 414 28.13 -21.64 -11.49
N GLU A 415 27.51 -20.57 -10.98
CA GLU A 415 26.87 -19.53 -11.82
C GLU A 415 27.87 -18.86 -12.77
N SER A 416 29.12 -18.72 -12.32
CA SER A 416 30.21 -18.08 -13.07
C SER A 416 30.76 -18.99 -14.19
N GLY A 417 30.71 -20.31 -14.01
CA GLY A 417 31.24 -21.30 -14.97
C GLY A 417 30.32 -21.60 -16.16
N ASP A 418 29.00 -21.65 -15.95
CA ASP A 418 28.05 -22.15 -16.96
C ASP A 418 27.80 -21.15 -18.12
N ARG A 419 28.04 -19.85 -17.89
CA ARG A 419 27.97 -18.81 -18.95
C ARG A 419 29.22 -18.74 -19.82
N GLY A 420 30.37 -19.21 -19.33
CA GLY A 420 31.63 -19.26 -20.10
C GLY A 420 31.61 -20.30 -21.21
N VAL A 421 30.92 -21.43 -21.00
CA VAL A 421 30.86 -22.54 -21.96
C VAL A 421 29.84 -22.31 -23.07
N ARG A 422 28.75 -21.55 -22.80
CA ARG A 422 27.72 -21.27 -23.82
C ARG A 422 28.13 -20.25 -24.88
N ARG A 423 29.07 -19.33 -24.58
CA ARG A 423 29.58 -18.37 -25.59
C ARG A 423 30.56 -19.00 -26.60
N SER A 424 31.22 -20.11 -26.24
CA SER A 424 32.20 -20.77 -27.10
C SER A 424 31.60 -21.78 -28.09
N ARG A 425 30.29 -22.10 -27.98
CA ARG A 425 29.60 -23.07 -28.85
C ARG A 425 28.71 -22.44 -29.94
N SER A 426 28.70 -21.12 -30.06
CA SER A 426 27.84 -20.39 -31.03
C SER A 426 28.55 -19.92 -32.29
N GLN A 427 29.84 -20.24 -32.48
CA GLN A 427 30.60 -19.92 -33.69
C GLN A 427 31.41 -21.14 -34.14
N GLU A 428 30.74 -22.23 -34.52
CA GLU A 428 31.36 -23.29 -35.33
C GLU A 428 30.29 -24.24 -35.91
N ILE A 429 29.42 -23.70 -36.78
CA ILE A 429 28.71 -24.52 -37.77
C ILE A 429 28.67 -23.74 -39.08
N LYS A 430 29.67 -23.98 -39.94
CA LYS A 430 29.52 -24.04 -41.40
C LYS A 430 30.80 -24.59 -42.03
N GLU A 431 30.59 -25.44 -43.03
CA GLU A 431 31.57 -26.05 -43.94
C GLU A 431 32.17 -27.39 -43.53
N SER A 432 31.32 -28.41 -43.65
CA SER A 432 31.73 -29.77 -44.01
C SER A 432 32.07 -29.83 -45.51
N GLY A 433 33.34 -30.06 -45.83
CA GLY A 433 33.83 -30.24 -47.20
C GLY A 433 35.25 -30.84 -47.24
N ASP A 434 35.29 -32.17 -47.30
CA ASP A 434 36.21 -33.01 -48.07
C ASP A 434 37.75 -32.98 -47.87
N GLN A 435 38.30 -34.22 -47.85
CA GLN A 435 39.67 -34.66 -48.18
C GLN A 435 40.93 -34.16 -47.43
N GLY A 436 41.61 -35.10 -46.77
CA GLY A 436 42.97 -35.51 -47.20
C GLY A 436 44.21 -34.96 -46.48
N VAL A 437 44.94 -35.86 -45.81
CA VAL A 437 46.41 -36.06 -45.84
C VAL A 437 47.37 -34.97 -45.26
N ARG A 438 48.06 -35.38 -44.19
CA ARG A 438 49.50 -35.19 -43.80
C ARG A 438 50.25 -33.87 -44.14
N ARG A 439 50.93 -33.31 -43.11
CA ARG A 439 52.40 -33.08 -42.92
C ARG A 439 52.79 -31.72 -42.30
N SER A 440 53.56 -31.82 -41.21
CA SER A 440 54.78 -31.08 -40.81
C SER A 440 55.06 -29.65 -41.27
N GLY A 441 55.53 -28.82 -40.32
CA GLY A 441 56.65 -27.89 -40.57
C GLY A 441 56.46 -26.47 -40.04
N SER A 442 57.10 -26.18 -38.89
CA SER A 442 58.03 -25.06 -38.67
C SER A 442 57.94 -23.81 -39.57
N GLN A 443 57.78 -22.60 -39.01
CA GLN A 443 58.87 -21.66 -38.73
C GLN A 443 58.36 -20.25 -38.33
N GLU A 444 59.19 -19.61 -37.51
CA GLU A 444 59.15 -18.27 -36.94
C GLU A 444 59.08 -17.14 -37.98
N ILE A 445 58.41 -16.02 -37.66
CA ILE A 445 58.87 -14.66 -38.03
C ILE A 445 58.55 -13.67 -36.90
N LYS A 446 59.57 -12.85 -36.59
CA LYS A 446 59.66 -11.78 -35.60
C LYS A 446 58.99 -10.46 -36.03
N GLU A 447 58.49 -9.76 -35.00
CA GLU A 447 58.51 -8.30 -34.74
C GLU A 447 58.09 -7.30 -35.84
N SER A 448 57.03 -6.55 -35.55
CA SER A 448 57.07 -5.09 -35.70
C SER A 448 56.18 -4.39 -34.69
N VAL A 449 56.77 -3.38 -34.05
CA VAL A 449 56.25 -2.57 -32.95
C VAL A 449 55.22 -1.57 -33.49
N ILE A 450 53.99 -1.62 -32.97
CA ILE A 450 53.06 -0.48 -33.01
C ILE A 450 52.65 -0.18 -31.57
N ASN A 451 53.03 1.02 -31.15
CA ASN A 451 52.77 1.64 -29.86
C ASN A 451 51.28 1.98 -29.76
N LEU A 452 50.53 1.30 -28.88
CA LEU A 452 49.13 1.60 -28.54
C LEU A 452 48.95 1.47 -27.01
N PRO A 453 48.07 2.30 -26.43
CA PRO A 453 48.16 2.72 -25.02
C PRO A 453 47.87 1.58 -24.05
N ILE A 454 48.47 1.70 -22.86
CA ILE A 454 48.23 0.86 -21.69
C ILE A 454 46.71 0.68 -21.49
N PRO A 455 46.16 -0.54 -21.59
CA PRO A 455 44.81 -0.79 -21.14
C PRO A 455 44.84 -0.73 -19.61
N SER A 456 44.12 0.24 -19.06
CA SER A 456 43.64 0.20 -17.68
C SER A 456 43.16 -1.21 -17.35
N HIS A 457 43.55 -1.73 -16.18
CA HIS A 457 43.02 -2.95 -15.58
C HIS A 457 41.47 -2.91 -15.57
N GLN A 458 40.84 -3.39 -16.64
CA GLN A 458 39.46 -3.82 -16.63
C GLN A 458 39.50 -5.34 -16.63
N SER A 459 39.52 -5.91 -15.43
CA SER A 459 39.16 -7.31 -15.22
C SER A 459 37.78 -7.54 -15.87
N PRO A 460 37.57 -8.64 -16.59
CA PRO A 460 36.26 -8.93 -17.17
C PRO A 460 35.27 -9.19 -16.03
N VAL A 461 34.36 -8.24 -15.80
CA VAL A 461 33.36 -8.32 -14.74
C VAL A 461 32.32 -9.38 -15.12
N THR A 462 32.40 -10.54 -14.49
CA THR A 462 31.35 -11.56 -14.48
C THR A 462 30.16 -11.00 -13.69
N SER A 463 28.99 -10.86 -14.33
CA SER A 463 27.81 -10.35 -13.63
C SER A 463 27.22 -11.43 -12.72
N HIS A 464 27.61 -11.43 -11.45
CA HIS A 464 27.00 -12.25 -10.41
C HIS A 464 25.60 -11.71 -10.10
N GLN A 465 24.54 -12.53 -10.18
CA GLN A 465 23.13 -12.12 -10.06
C GLN A 465 22.46 -12.69 -8.81
N SER A 466 23.25 -12.96 -7.77
CA SER A 466 22.81 -13.66 -6.58
C SER A 466 22.60 -12.71 -5.39
N LEU A 467 21.53 -12.93 -4.62
CA LEU A 467 21.27 -12.33 -3.31
C LEU A 467 21.73 -13.29 -2.21
N VAL A 468 22.59 -12.83 -1.32
CA VAL A 468 23.10 -13.61 -0.18
C VAL A 468 22.63 -12.97 1.13
N LEU A 469 22.02 -13.78 2.01
CA LEU A 469 21.52 -13.37 3.32
C LEU A 469 22.26 -14.15 4.40
N LEU A 470 23.00 -13.47 5.27
CA LEU A 470 23.78 -14.09 6.34
C LEU A 470 23.33 -13.55 7.69
N ASP A 471 22.94 -14.42 8.61
CA ASP A 471 22.61 -14.05 9.99
C ASP A 471 23.77 -14.38 10.93
N GLU A 472 24.14 -13.43 11.78
CA GLU A 472 25.20 -13.52 12.79
C GLU A 472 26.55 -14.02 12.26
N VAL A 473 26.99 -13.47 11.12
CA VAL A 473 28.22 -13.93 10.44
C VAL A 473 29.45 -13.85 11.36
N GLY A 474 30.17 -14.98 11.47
CA GLY A 474 31.36 -15.14 12.30
C GLY A 474 31.09 -15.46 13.78
N ALA A 475 29.83 -15.58 14.20
CA ALA A 475 29.49 -15.92 15.59
C ALA A 475 29.75 -17.40 15.91
N GLY A 476 29.76 -17.76 17.20
CA GLY A 476 29.90 -19.15 17.66
C GLY A 476 31.34 -19.69 17.75
N THR A 477 32.35 -18.83 17.59
CA THR A 477 33.77 -19.12 17.77
C THR A 477 34.48 -18.00 18.54
N ASP A 478 35.81 -18.06 18.68
CA ASP A 478 36.62 -16.97 19.22
C ASP A 478 36.29 -15.63 18.51
N PRO A 479 35.99 -14.53 19.24
CA PRO A 479 35.59 -13.28 18.62
C PRO A 479 36.61 -12.69 17.63
N ALA A 480 37.92 -12.85 17.88
CA ALA A 480 38.95 -12.31 17.00
C ALA A 480 39.05 -13.13 15.70
N GLU A 481 39.05 -14.45 15.81
CA GLU A 481 39.04 -15.35 14.65
C GLU A 481 37.74 -15.22 13.84
N GLY A 482 36.60 -15.16 14.52
CA GLY A 482 35.27 -15.02 13.92
C GLY A 482 35.11 -13.70 13.16
N SER A 483 35.56 -12.59 13.74
CA SER A 483 35.56 -11.27 13.09
C SER A 483 36.47 -11.24 11.85
N ALA A 484 37.69 -11.78 11.94
CA ALA A 484 38.61 -11.88 10.81
C ALA A 484 38.05 -12.71 9.65
N LEU A 485 37.44 -13.87 9.97
CA LEU A 485 36.80 -14.74 8.99
C LEU A 485 35.61 -14.03 8.32
N ALA A 486 34.77 -13.36 9.10
CA ALA A 486 33.61 -12.65 8.58
C ALA A 486 34.03 -11.49 7.66
N ILE A 487 35.07 -10.73 8.01
CA ILE A 487 35.63 -9.68 7.14
C ILE A 487 36.10 -10.28 5.81
N ALA A 488 36.87 -11.37 5.84
CA ALA A 488 37.37 -12.03 4.64
C ALA A 488 36.23 -12.55 3.76
N LEU A 489 35.22 -13.17 4.37
CA LEU A 489 34.04 -13.68 3.68
C LEU A 489 33.22 -12.57 3.02
N LEU A 490 32.94 -11.47 3.73
CA LEU A 490 32.15 -10.37 3.18
C LEU A 490 32.89 -9.66 2.03
N LYS A 491 34.22 -9.53 2.12
CA LYS A 491 35.04 -9.03 1.00
C LYS A 491 34.97 -9.95 -0.22
N TYR A 492 35.07 -11.26 0.00
CA TYR A 492 34.88 -12.24 -1.07
C TYR A 492 33.49 -12.12 -1.71
N LEU A 493 32.43 -12.02 -0.92
CA LEU A 493 31.05 -11.87 -1.42
C LEU A 493 30.82 -10.54 -2.14
N ALA A 494 31.51 -9.46 -1.75
CA ALA A 494 31.44 -8.18 -2.47
C ALA A 494 31.94 -8.29 -3.93
N ASP A 495 32.82 -9.27 -4.21
CA ASP A 495 33.32 -9.56 -5.56
C ASP A 495 32.45 -10.57 -6.32
N HIS A 496 31.77 -11.49 -5.61
CA HIS A 496 31.14 -12.68 -6.20
C HIS A 496 29.60 -12.72 -6.09
N ALA A 497 28.96 -11.75 -5.45
CA ALA A 497 27.50 -11.66 -5.33
C ALA A 497 26.99 -10.29 -5.81
N GLN A 498 25.70 -10.21 -6.19
CA GLN A 498 25.10 -8.94 -6.58
C GLN A 498 24.86 -8.05 -5.36
N LEU A 499 24.35 -8.66 -4.29
CA LEU A 499 24.04 -8.02 -3.02
C LEU A 499 24.15 -9.05 -1.90
N THR A 500 24.84 -8.68 -0.83
CA THR A 500 24.89 -9.43 0.43
C THR A 500 24.32 -8.56 1.53
N ILE A 501 23.34 -9.09 2.28
CA ILE A 501 22.92 -8.49 3.54
C ILE A 501 23.37 -9.42 4.66
N ALA A 502 24.20 -8.91 5.56
CA ALA A 502 24.75 -9.67 6.67
C ALA A 502 24.37 -9.01 7.99
N THR A 503 23.99 -9.79 9.00
CA THR A 503 23.83 -9.28 10.36
C THR A 503 25.06 -9.69 11.19
N THR A 504 25.48 -8.82 12.12
CA THR A 504 26.62 -9.09 12.99
C THR A 504 26.52 -8.35 14.31
N HIS A 505 27.26 -8.83 15.31
CA HIS A 505 27.48 -8.14 16.59
C HIS A 505 28.91 -7.62 16.73
N PHE A 506 29.80 -7.96 15.80
CA PHE A 506 31.21 -7.58 15.87
C PHE A 506 31.40 -6.10 15.54
N GLY A 507 32.20 -5.43 16.37
CA GLY A 507 32.49 -4.01 16.21
C GLY A 507 33.35 -3.72 14.99
N GLU A 508 34.30 -4.60 14.67
CA GLU A 508 35.28 -4.40 13.61
C GLU A 508 34.62 -4.38 12.22
N LEU A 509 33.53 -5.14 12.03
CA LEU A 509 32.79 -5.15 10.77
C LEU A 509 32.10 -3.79 10.48
N LYS A 510 31.84 -2.98 11.51
CA LYS A 510 31.29 -1.62 11.34
C LYS A 510 32.29 -0.69 10.64
N ALA A 511 33.59 -0.99 10.70
CA ALA A 511 34.62 -0.18 10.09
C ALA A 511 34.74 -0.40 8.57
N LEU A 512 34.26 -1.53 8.04
CA LEU A 512 34.45 -1.92 6.64
C LEU A 512 33.91 -0.90 5.63
N LYS A 513 32.81 -0.21 5.95
CA LYS A 513 32.26 0.87 5.11
C LYS A 513 33.28 2.00 4.85
N TYR A 514 34.17 2.26 5.80
CA TYR A 514 35.16 3.34 5.65
C TYR A 514 36.39 2.89 4.87
N ASP A 515 36.64 1.58 4.79
CA ASP A 515 37.75 0.99 4.06
C ASP A 515 37.38 0.64 2.61
N ASP A 516 36.13 0.26 2.35
CA ASP A 516 35.63 -0.14 1.03
C ASP A 516 34.26 0.51 0.75
N VAL A 517 34.21 1.33 -0.30
CA VAL A 517 33.01 2.08 -0.72
C VAL A 517 31.83 1.20 -1.13
N ARG A 518 32.04 -0.09 -1.36
CA ARG A 518 30.98 -1.06 -1.69
C ARG A 518 30.24 -1.55 -0.45
N PHE A 519 30.70 -1.20 0.74
CA PHE A 519 30.11 -1.60 2.01
C PHE A 519 29.25 -0.47 2.57
N GLU A 520 28.12 -0.85 3.13
CA GLU A 520 27.21 0.07 3.81
C GLU A 520 26.84 -0.49 5.18
N ASN A 521 26.62 0.41 6.13
CA ASN A 521 26.20 0.02 7.47
C ASN A 521 24.71 0.30 7.63
N ALA A 522 24.04 -0.54 8.39
CA ALA A 522 22.70 -0.24 8.88
C ALA A 522 22.58 -0.76 10.31
N SER A 523 21.61 -0.24 11.05
CA SER A 523 21.31 -0.74 12.38
C SER A 523 19.84 -0.80 12.66
N VAL A 524 19.44 -1.74 13.53
CA VAL A 524 18.07 -1.82 14.02
C VAL A 524 17.96 -0.99 15.30
N GLU A 525 16.99 -0.08 15.32
CA GLU A 525 16.68 0.71 16.50
C GLU A 525 15.95 -0.17 17.54
N PHE A 526 16.28 0.06 18.80
CA PHE A 526 15.73 -0.66 19.94
C PHE A 526 15.26 0.33 20.98
N ASN A 527 14.00 0.18 21.43
CA ASN A 527 13.49 1.03 22.48
C ASN A 527 14.00 0.52 23.82
N GLU A 528 15.02 1.20 24.35
CA GLU A 528 15.57 0.86 25.65
C GLU A 528 14.49 0.91 26.73
N ALA A 529 13.61 1.92 26.73
CA ALA A 529 12.58 2.13 27.76
C ALA A 529 11.58 0.97 27.86
N THR A 530 11.11 0.44 26.74
CA THR A 530 10.11 -0.64 26.69
C THR A 530 10.71 -2.03 26.50
N LEU A 531 12.03 -2.13 26.28
CA LEU A 531 12.74 -3.36 25.89
C LEU A 531 12.17 -4.04 24.63
N SER A 532 11.54 -3.27 23.75
CA SER A 532 10.94 -3.80 22.53
C SER A 532 11.72 -3.36 21.28
N PRO A 533 11.84 -4.22 20.25
CA PRO A 533 12.27 -3.77 18.93
C PRO A 533 11.39 -2.63 18.45
N THR A 534 11.98 -1.59 17.86
CA THR A 534 11.21 -0.66 17.04
C THR A 534 11.15 -1.13 15.60
N TYR A 535 11.88 -2.19 15.23
CA TYR A 535 12.04 -2.73 13.87
C TYR A 535 12.40 -1.66 12.84
N ARG A 536 12.93 -0.52 13.28
CA ARG A 536 13.27 0.59 12.41
C ARG A 536 14.74 0.47 12.01
N LEU A 537 15.00 0.44 10.71
CA LEU A 537 16.35 0.37 10.19
C LEU A 537 16.93 1.79 10.02
N LEU A 538 18.02 2.08 10.72
CA LEU A 538 18.80 3.31 10.61
C LEU A 538 19.92 3.09 9.59
N TRP A 539 19.70 3.56 8.36
CA TRP A 539 20.65 3.41 7.27
C TRP A 539 21.91 4.27 7.47
N GLY A 540 23.08 3.72 7.22
CA GLY A 540 24.38 4.41 7.32
C GLY A 540 24.90 4.63 8.73
N ILE A 541 24.18 4.20 9.77
CA ILE A 541 24.61 4.31 11.17
C ILE A 541 24.83 2.89 11.73
N PRO A 542 26.03 2.56 12.23
CA PRO A 542 26.24 1.31 12.93
C PRO A 542 25.56 1.33 14.30
N GLY A 543 25.02 0.21 14.74
CA GLY A 543 24.22 0.10 15.97
C GLY A 543 25.07 -0.01 17.23
N ARG A 544 24.49 0.35 18.37
CA ARG A 544 25.14 0.26 19.69
C ARG A 544 25.08 -1.15 20.28
N SER A 545 26.07 -1.49 21.09
CA SER A 545 26.08 -2.73 21.88
C SER A 545 25.34 -2.53 23.19
N ASN A 546 24.04 -2.85 23.24
CA ASN A 546 23.16 -2.59 24.40
C ASN A 546 23.03 -3.77 25.39
N ALA A 547 23.91 -4.76 25.31
CA ALA A 547 23.79 -6.02 26.07
C ALA A 547 23.73 -5.80 27.59
N LEU A 548 24.61 -4.96 28.15
CA LEU A 548 24.64 -4.68 29.59
C LEU A 548 23.38 -3.92 30.07
N THR A 549 22.90 -2.95 29.28
CA THR A 549 21.66 -2.22 29.57
C THR A 549 20.45 -3.15 29.57
N ILE A 550 20.40 -4.08 28.62
CA ILE A 550 19.34 -5.10 28.54
C ILE A 550 19.44 -6.05 29.74
N ALA A 551 20.63 -6.56 30.06
CA ALA A 551 20.85 -7.47 31.18
C ALA A 551 20.43 -6.86 32.53
N LEU A 552 20.74 -5.58 32.77
CA LEU A 552 20.30 -4.85 33.97
C LEU A 552 18.77 -4.83 34.08
N ARG A 553 18.07 -4.52 32.98
CA ARG A 553 16.60 -4.44 32.97
C ARG A 553 15.92 -5.80 33.05
N LEU A 554 16.57 -6.86 32.58
CA LEU A 554 16.12 -8.25 32.76
C LEU A 554 16.37 -8.77 34.20
N GLY A 555 16.89 -7.93 35.09
CA GLY A 555 17.00 -8.23 36.52
C GLY A 555 18.40 -8.66 36.97
N LEU A 556 19.43 -8.51 36.13
CA LEU A 556 20.81 -8.75 36.56
C LEU A 556 21.23 -7.69 37.60
N LYS A 557 21.90 -8.12 38.67
CA LYS A 557 22.27 -7.23 39.78
C LYS A 557 23.12 -6.04 39.31
N PRO A 558 22.87 -4.80 39.77
CA PRO A 558 23.65 -3.63 39.37
C PRO A 558 25.16 -3.79 39.61
N GLU A 559 25.55 -4.43 40.71
CA GLU A 559 26.95 -4.71 41.06
C GLU A 559 27.69 -5.52 39.97
N VAL A 560 27.00 -6.49 39.36
CA VAL A 560 27.56 -7.32 38.28
C VAL A 560 27.71 -6.50 36.99
N ILE A 561 26.76 -5.61 36.72
CA ILE A 561 26.79 -4.72 35.55
C ILE A 561 27.92 -3.69 35.66
N GLU A 562 28.10 -3.08 36.84
CA GLU A 562 29.18 -2.14 37.08
C GLU A 562 30.55 -2.82 36.95
N ALA A 563 30.71 -4.04 37.47
CA ALA A 563 31.92 -4.83 37.25
C ALA A 563 32.14 -5.15 35.76
N ALA A 564 31.09 -5.52 35.01
CA ALA A 564 31.19 -5.81 33.59
C ALA A 564 31.59 -4.57 32.76
N LYS A 565 31.06 -3.38 33.08
CA LYS A 565 31.45 -2.12 32.42
C LYS A 565 32.94 -1.83 32.58
N THR A 566 33.52 -2.09 33.75
CA THR A 566 34.97 -1.88 33.95
C THR A 566 35.85 -2.80 33.11
N GLN A 567 35.32 -3.92 32.61
CA GLN A 567 36.06 -4.83 31.72
C GLN A 567 35.90 -4.50 30.23
N VAL A 568 34.81 -3.86 29.84
CA VAL A 568 34.61 -3.33 28.49
C VAL A 568 35.41 -2.03 28.42
N GLY A 569 36.67 -2.09 27.98
CA GLY A 569 37.62 -0.97 28.05
C GLY A 569 37.11 0.36 27.47
N GLU A 570 37.69 1.47 27.95
CA GLU A 570 37.26 2.86 27.68
C GLU A 570 37.06 3.18 26.19
N SER A 571 37.86 2.58 25.29
CA SER A 571 37.77 2.78 23.85
C SER A 571 36.46 2.30 23.21
N THR A 572 35.83 1.26 23.76
CA THR A 572 34.56 0.74 23.23
C THR A 572 33.39 1.62 23.67
N ASP A 573 33.47 2.19 24.87
CA ASP A 573 32.46 3.10 25.40
C ASP A 573 32.46 4.46 24.67
N GLU A 574 33.63 5.00 24.31
CA GLU A 574 33.74 6.21 23.49
C GLU A 574 33.07 6.05 22.12
N VAL A 575 33.32 4.94 21.41
CA VAL A 575 32.69 4.65 20.11
C VAL A 575 31.17 4.56 20.26
N ASN A 576 30.68 3.90 21.31
CA ASN A 576 29.24 3.81 21.58
C ASN A 576 28.62 5.17 21.89
N GLN A 577 29.34 6.11 22.50
CA GLN A 577 28.86 7.49 22.73
C GLN A 577 28.78 8.29 21.43
N VAL A 578 29.76 8.16 20.53
CA VAL A 578 29.73 8.81 19.21
C VAL A 578 28.54 8.29 18.39
N ILE A 579 28.31 6.97 18.38
CA ILE A 579 27.15 6.37 17.71
C ILE A 579 25.85 6.92 18.30
N ALA A 580 25.73 7.03 19.63
CA ALA A 580 24.55 7.61 20.28
C ALA A 580 24.30 9.06 19.83
N GLY A 581 25.37 9.86 19.68
CA GLY A 581 25.30 11.22 19.15
C GLY A 581 24.77 11.26 17.72
N LEU A 582 25.25 10.37 16.86
CA LEU A 582 24.80 10.26 15.46
C LEU A 582 23.32 9.83 15.36
N GLU A 583 22.89 8.85 16.16
CA GLU A 583 21.50 8.40 16.24
C GLU A 583 20.58 9.56 16.70
N ALA A 584 20.95 10.27 17.75
CA ALA A 584 20.19 11.40 18.27
C ALA A 584 20.11 12.56 17.25
N GLN A 585 21.21 12.87 16.58
CA GLN A 585 21.26 13.87 15.53
C GLN A 585 20.33 13.50 14.36
N ARG A 586 20.36 12.23 13.92
CA ARG A 586 19.51 11.75 12.83
C ARG A 586 18.03 11.77 13.20
N LYS A 587 17.69 11.33 14.41
CA LYS A 587 16.31 11.41 14.92
C LYS A 587 15.79 12.85 14.93
N SER A 588 16.62 13.81 15.33
CA SER A 588 16.31 15.24 15.25
C SER A 588 16.11 15.71 13.81
N GLN A 589 16.96 15.28 12.87
CA GLN A 589 16.80 15.61 11.45
C GLN A 589 15.51 15.04 10.84
N GLU A 590 15.17 13.79 11.16
CA GLU A 590 13.93 13.14 10.69
C GLU A 590 12.68 13.82 11.26
N THR A 591 12.72 14.22 12.54
CA THR A 591 11.61 14.96 13.15
C THR A 591 11.40 16.29 12.45
N LYS A 592 12.48 17.04 12.18
CA LYS A 592 12.43 18.29 11.43
C LYS A 592 11.93 18.08 9.99
N ALA A 593 12.34 17.00 9.33
CA ALA A 593 11.88 16.66 7.99
C ALA A 593 10.37 16.34 7.96
N ALA A 594 9.87 15.59 8.94
CA ALA A 594 8.44 15.29 9.07
C ALA A 594 7.60 16.54 9.34
N GLU A 595 8.10 17.46 10.19
CA GLU A 595 7.47 18.76 10.42
C GLU A 595 7.43 19.60 9.14
N ALA A 596 8.54 19.64 8.38
CA ALA A 596 8.60 20.33 7.11
C ALA A 596 7.61 19.76 6.08
N GLU A 597 7.49 18.43 5.97
CA GLU A 597 6.51 17.79 5.08
C GLU A 597 5.07 18.16 5.45
N LYS A 598 4.76 18.21 6.76
CA LYS A 598 3.44 18.62 7.25
C LYS A 598 3.14 20.08 6.89
N LEU A 599 4.11 20.98 7.07
CA LEU A 599 3.98 22.39 6.69
C LEU A 599 3.78 22.55 5.18
N LEU A 600 4.50 21.76 4.37
CA LEU A 600 4.40 21.80 2.91
C LEU A 600 3.01 21.36 2.43
N LYS A 601 2.47 20.25 2.97
CA LYS A 601 1.08 19.82 2.69
C LYS A 601 0.04 20.87 3.09
N GLN A 602 0.24 21.56 4.22
CA GLN A 602 -0.64 22.65 4.63
C GLN A 602 -0.57 23.85 3.67
N ALA A 603 0.64 24.22 3.23
CA ALA A 603 0.84 25.29 2.26
C ALA A 603 0.21 24.96 0.90
N GLU A 604 0.35 23.72 0.40
CA GLU A 604 -0.29 23.27 -0.84
C GLU A 604 -1.82 23.33 -0.75
N LYS A 605 -2.40 22.91 0.38
CA LYS A 605 -3.85 23.00 0.61
C LYS A 605 -4.30 24.47 0.58
N PHE A 606 -3.59 25.34 1.29
CA PHE A 606 -3.90 26.78 1.32
C PHE A 606 -3.77 27.42 -0.07
N TYR A 607 -2.73 27.06 -0.83
CA TYR A 607 -2.55 27.52 -2.19
C TYR A 607 -3.73 27.12 -3.11
N LYS A 608 -4.19 25.87 -3.03
CA LYS A 608 -5.38 25.40 -3.77
C LYS A 608 -6.64 26.19 -3.40
N GLU A 609 -6.87 26.44 -2.12
CA GLU A 609 -8.01 27.23 -1.65
C GLU A 609 -7.96 28.69 -2.15
N VAL A 610 -6.78 29.32 -2.11
CA VAL A 610 -6.58 30.69 -2.61
C VAL A 610 -6.77 30.75 -4.13
N ALA A 611 -6.22 29.79 -4.88
CA ALA A 611 -6.37 29.73 -6.33
C ALA A 611 -7.84 29.55 -6.75
N GLN A 612 -8.61 28.69 -6.06
CA GLN A 612 -10.05 28.54 -6.30
C GLN A 612 -10.82 29.84 -6.04
N LYS A 613 -10.52 30.53 -4.93
CA LYS A 613 -11.16 31.83 -4.63
C LYS A 613 -10.80 32.90 -5.67
N ALA A 614 -9.56 32.95 -6.12
CA ALA A 614 -9.13 33.89 -7.16
C ALA A 614 -9.84 33.63 -8.48
N ALA A 615 -9.98 32.37 -8.90
CA ALA A 615 -10.73 32.00 -10.10
C ALA A 615 -12.21 32.41 -10.01
N ALA A 616 -12.86 32.13 -8.87
CA ALA A 616 -14.26 32.51 -8.64
C ALA A 616 -14.47 34.04 -8.65
N LEU A 617 -13.52 34.80 -8.09
CA LEU A 617 -13.56 36.27 -8.15
C LEU A 617 -13.43 36.78 -9.60
N GLN A 618 -12.51 36.21 -10.38
CA GLN A 618 -12.29 36.61 -11.76
C GLN A 618 -13.51 36.29 -12.65
N GLU A 619 -14.19 35.17 -12.42
CA GLU A 619 -15.45 34.83 -13.10
C GLU A 619 -16.55 35.83 -12.75
N ARG A 620 -16.71 36.14 -11.45
CA ARG A 620 -17.67 37.14 -10.99
C ARG A 620 -17.41 38.53 -11.57
N GLU A 621 -16.15 38.95 -11.71
CA GLU A 621 -15.78 40.21 -12.36
C GLU A 621 -16.17 40.23 -13.84
N LYS A 622 -15.93 39.13 -14.56
CA LYS A 622 -16.35 38.99 -15.97
C LYS A 622 -17.86 39.07 -16.12
N ASP A 623 -18.60 38.36 -15.27
CA ASP A 623 -20.07 38.38 -15.28
C ASP A 623 -20.62 39.77 -14.97
N LEU A 624 -20.07 40.44 -13.96
CA LEU A 624 -20.42 41.82 -13.62
C LEU A 624 -20.17 42.74 -14.81
N LYS A 625 -19.01 42.65 -15.46
CA LYS A 625 -18.68 43.48 -16.62
C LYS A 625 -19.62 43.23 -17.80
N ALA A 626 -19.91 41.97 -18.12
CA ALA A 626 -20.86 41.62 -19.18
C ALA A 626 -22.26 42.17 -18.88
N SER A 627 -22.73 42.04 -17.62
CA SER A 627 -24.04 42.57 -17.21
C SER A 627 -24.10 44.10 -17.30
N GLN A 628 -23.02 44.80 -16.95
CA GLN A 628 -22.90 46.25 -17.09
C GLN A 628 -22.91 46.68 -18.56
N GLU A 629 -22.16 46.00 -19.44
CA GLU A 629 -22.15 46.29 -20.87
C GLU A 629 -23.54 46.12 -21.50
N ILE A 630 -24.26 45.04 -21.16
CA ILE A 630 -25.63 44.80 -21.61
C ILE A 630 -26.57 45.92 -21.11
N ALA A 631 -26.47 46.30 -19.83
CA ALA A 631 -27.29 47.36 -19.25
C ALA A 631 -27.04 48.71 -19.94
N VAL A 632 -25.77 49.06 -20.20
CA VAL A 632 -25.39 50.30 -20.90
C VAL A 632 -25.90 50.28 -22.34
N GLN A 633 -25.77 49.17 -23.08
CA GLN A 633 -26.29 49.07 -24.45
C GLN A 633 -27.81 49.24 -24.49
N LYS A 634 -28.53 48.62 -23.55
CA LYS A 634 -29.99 48.76 -23.43
C LYS A 634 -30.39 50.20 -23.14
N ALA A 635 -29.72 50.86 -22.19
CA ALA A 635 -29.96 52.26 -21.88
C ALA A 635 -29.72 53.20 -23.08
N ILE A 636 -28.64 52.97 -23.86
CA ILE A 636 -28.37 53.73 -25.08
C ILE A 636 -29.46 53.51 -26.13
N GLN A 637 -29.95 52.27 -26.29
CA GLN A 637 -30.99 51.95 -27.26
C GLN A 637 -32.33 52.63 -26.89
N GLU A 638 -32.71 52.60 -25.60
CA GLU A 638 -33.89 53.29 -25.09
C GLU A 638 -33.78 54.81 -25.28
N ALA A 639 -32.62 55.41 -24.93
CA ALA A 639 -32.35 56.82 -25.14
C ALA A 639 -32.45 57.24 -26.62
N LYS A 640 -31.88 56.44 -27.54
CA LYS A 640 -32.00 56.68 -28.99
C LYS A 640 -33.46 56.62 -29.46
N GLY A 641 -34.25 55.69 -28.92
CA GLY A 641 -35.68 55.58 -29.20
C GLY A 641 -36.47 56.82 -28.75
N GLU A 642 -36.25 57.28 -27.52
CA GLU A 642 -36.88 58.47 -26.97
C GLU A 642 -36.49 59.73 -27.77
N ILE A 643 -35.21 59.89 -28.12
CA ILE A 643 -34.73 61.02 -28.95
C ILE A 643 -35.35 60.98 -30.34
N ALA A 644 -35.45 59.81 -30.99
CA ALA A 644 -36.09 59.68 -32.29
C ALA A 644 -37.58 60.06 -32.26
N GLN A 645 -38.27 59.81 -31.14
CA GLN A 645 -39.66 60.24 -30.92
C GLN A 645 -39.76 61.77 -30.88
N VAL A 646 -38.83 62.43 -30.16
CA VAL A 646 -38.75 63.89 -30.08
C VAL A 646 -38.47 64.51 -31.45
N ILE A 647 -37.54 63.93 -32.22
CA ILE A 647 -37.22 64.38 -33.59
C ILE A 647 -38.43 64.21 -34.52
N ARG A 648 -39.14 63.07 -34.48
CA ARG A 648 -40.35 62.85 -35.29
C ARG A 648 -41.47 63.84 -34.97
N ASN A 649 -41.64 64.18 -33.70
CA ASN A 649 -42.66 65.16 -33.28
C ASN A 649 -42.32 66.57 -33.79
N LEU A 650 -41.04 66.94 -33.82
CA LEU A 650 -40.56 68.19 -34.41
C LEU A 650 -40.77 68.27 -35.93
N GLN A 651 -40.61 67.15 -36.65
CA GLN A 651 -40.72 67.12 -38.13
C GLN A 651 -42.18 67.14 -38.64
N LYS A 652 -43.18 66.95 -37.77
CA LYS A 652 -44.61 66.90 -38.15
C LYS A 652 -45.26 68.28 -38.35
N GLY A 653 -44.50 69.38 -38.40
CA GLY A 653 -45.02 70.72 -38.68
C GLY A 653 -43.92 71.74 -39.04
N LYS A 654 -44.29 72.99 -39.38
CA LYS A 654 -43.34 74.10 -39.51
C LYS A 654 -42.87 74.51 -38.10
N PRO A 655 -41.60 74.30 -37.72
CA PRO A 655 -41.18 74.46 -36.34
C PRO A 655 -41.20 75.94 -35.93
N THR A 656 -41.90 76.27 -34.84
CA THR A 656 -41.80 77.59 -34.20
C THR A 656 -40.65 77.62 -33.18
N ALA A 657 -40.15 78.82 -32.83
CA ALA A 657 -39.05 78.97 -31.87
C ALA A 657 -39.34 78.36 -30.49
N GLN A 658 -40.62 78.32 -30.07
CA GLN A 658 -41.05 77.67 -28.83
C GLN A 658 -41.00 76.14 -28.89
N ASP A 659 -41.29 75.54 -30.06
CA ASP A 659 -41.23 74.08 -30.23
C ASP A 659 -39.78 73.58 -30.21
N ALA A 660 -38.85 74.34 -30.77
CA ALA A 660 -37.41 74.06 -30.69
C ALA A 660 -36.90 74.10 -29.23
N GLN A 661 -37.31 75.09 -28.43
CA GLN A 661 -36.94 75.16 -27.02
C GLN A 661 -37.51 73.99 -26.19
N LYS A 662 -38.77 73.60 -26.44
CA LYS A 662 -39.39 72.44 -25.77
C LYS A 662 -38.68 71.13 -26.13
N ALA A 663 -38.27 70.96 -27.39
CA ALA A 663 -37.52 69.79 -27.81
C ALA A 663 -36.11 69.75 -27.20
N THR A 664 -35.41 70.88 -27.12
CA THR A 664 -34.10 70.96 -26.43
C THR A 664 -34.24 70.63 -24.95
N ALA A 665 -35.29 71.12 -24.28
CA ALA A 665 -35.58 70.78 -22.89
C ALA A 665 -35.92 69.29 -22.71
N ALA A 666 -36.65 68.69 -23.65
CA ALA A 666 -36.95 67.26 -23.64
C ALA A 666 -35.70 66.39 -23.86
N VAL A 667 -34.82 66.77 -24.79
CA VAL A 667 -33.53 66.09 -25.01
C VAL A 667 -32.63 66.21 -23.78
N ASN A 668 -32.57 67.37 -23.13
CA ASN A 668 -31.82 67.54 -21.89
C ASN A 668 -32.36 66.67 -20.74
N LYS A 669 -33.69 66.53 -20.61
CA LYS A 669 -34.29 65.60 -19.64
C LYS A 669 -33.96 64.13 -19.93
N ILE A 670 -33.92 63.74 -21.20
CA ILE A 670 -33.49 62.39 -21.60
C ILE A 670 -32.00 62.20 -21.26
N ALA A 671 -31.16 63.21 -21.52
CA ALA A 671 -29.74 63.17 -21.18
C ALA A 671 -29.48 63.07 -19.67
N GLU A 672 -30.26 63.76 -18.83
CA GLU A 672 -30.22 63.63 -17.37
C GLU A 672 -30.71 62.25 -16.89
N LYS A 673 -31.76 61.70 -17.54
CA LYS A 673 -32.35 60.39 -17.18
C LYS A 673 -31.40 59.23 -17.43
N TYR A 674 -30.63 59.26 -18.52
CA TYR A 674 -29.69 58.20 -18.91
C TYR A 674 -28.23 58.55 -18.62
N GLN A 675 -27.99 59.59 -17.82
CA GLN A 675 -26.66 59.94 -17.37
C GLN A 675 -26.16 58.81 -16.46
N PRO A 676 -24.97 58.23 -16.73
CA PRO A 676 -24.43 57.20 -15.86
C PRO A 676 -24.24 57.81 -14.47
N VAL A 677 -25.04 57.34 -13.50
CA VAL A 677 -24.80 57.61 -12.09
C VAL A 677 -23.49 56.91 -11.76
N ALA A 678 -22.39 57.67 -11.72
CA ALA A 678 -21.18 57.18 -11.11
C ALA A 678 -21.56 56.85 -9.67
N GLU A 679 -21.47 55.57 -9.29
CA GLU A 679 -21.53 55.20 -7.88
C GLU A 679 -20.56 56.12 -7.14
N PRO A 680 -20.99 56.79 -6.06
CA PRO A 680 -20.07 57.57 -5.26
C PRO A 680 -19.05 56.58 -4.73
N LYS A 681 -17.86 56.56 -5.32
CA LYS A 681 -16.70 55.96 -4.66
C LYS A 681 -16.65 56.67 -3.31
N PRO A 682 -16.84 55.98 -2.17
CA PRO A 682 -16.44 56.58 -0.93
C PRO A 682 -14.99 56.99 -1.14
N LYS A 683 -14.66 58.26 -0.87
CA LYS A 683 -13.28 58.67 -0.67
C LYS A 683 -13.01 58.41 0.80
N PRO A 684 -12.54 57.22 1.22
CA PRO A 684 -11.86 57.15 2.50
C PRO A 684 -10.54 57.89 2.29
N GLY A 685 -10.37 58.99 3.01
CA GLY A 685 -9.04 59.53 3.25
C GLY A 685 -8.19 58.44 3.89
N PHE A 686 -7.16 57.98 3.19
CA PHE A 686 -6.25 56.98 3.74
C PHE A 686 -5.41 57.67 4.82
N MET A 687 -5.53 57.23 6.07
CA MET A 687 -4.67 57.65 7.16
C MET A 687 -4.02 56.40 7.78
N PRO A 688 -2.70 56.21 7.62
CA PRO A 688 -2.02 55.00 8.04
C PRO A 688 -1.99 54.89 9.57
N LYS A 689 -2.38 53.72 10.09
CA LYS A 689 -2.30 53.37 11.51
C LYS A 689 -1.10 52.48 11.79
N ILE A 690 -0.65 52.45 13.04
CA ILE A 690 0.41 51.55 13.48
C ILE A 690 0.02 50.10 13.16
N GLY A 691 0.89 49.37 12.48
CA GLY A 691 0.69 48.01 11.99
C GLY A 691 0.20 47.92 10.55
N ASP A 692 -0.26 49.03 9.94
CA ASP A 692 -0.72 49.00 8.54
C ASP A 692 0.47 48.80 7.59
N ARG A 693 0.25 48.05 6.50
CA ARG A 693 1.20 47.96 5.39
C ARG A 693 0.84 48.99 4.33
N LEU A 694 1.82 49.81 3.95
CA LEU A 694 1.67 50.87 2.95
C LEU A 694 2.76 50.76 1.89
N ARG A 695 2.56 51.39 0.73
CA ARG A 695 3.55 51.46 -0.34
C ARG A 695 4.25 52.82 -0.29
N ILE A 696 5.56 52.81 -0.50
CA ILE A 696 6.39 54.02 -0.65
C ILE A 696 6.75 54.12 -2.13
N PRO A 697 6.05 54.92 -2.95
CA PRO A 697 6.18 54.88 -4.41
C PRO A 697 7.59 55.22 -4.90
N LYS A 698 8.28 56.16 -4.22
CA LYS A 698 9.66 56.55 -4.54
C LYS A 698 10.66 55.40 -4.40
N LEU A 699 10.38 54.43 -3.53
CA LEU A 699 11.23 53.25 -3.29
C LEU A 699 10.71 51.99 -3.99
N GLY A 700 9.49 52.02 -4.53
CA GLY A 700 8.85 50.85 -5.15
C GLY A 700 8.60 49.68 -4.20
N GLN A 701 8.60 49.91 -2.88
CA GLN A 701 8.54 48.86 -1.85
C GLN A 701 7.40 49.08 -0.86
N THR A 702 7.00 48.01 -0.16
CA THR A 702 5.95 48.03 0.87
C THR A 702 6.56 48.01 2.26
N ALA A 703 6.08 48.87 3.16
CA ALA A 703 6.61 49.01 4.51
C ALA A 703 5.46 48.97 5.54
N GLU A 704 5.77 48.51 6.75
CA GLU A 704 4.82 48.43 7.86
C GLU A 704 4.97 49.66 8.77
N VAL A 705 3.87 50.31 9.11
CA VAL A 705 3.86 51.51 9.93
C VAL A 705 4.18 51.14 11.37
N ILE A 706 5.27 51.70 11.90
CA ILE A 706 5.68 51.50 13.30
C ILE A 706 5.09 52.61 14.18
N THR A 707 5.03 53.83 13.66
CA THR A 707 4.49 55.00 14.35
C THR A 707 3.48 55.71 13.47
N ALA A 708 2.37 56.16 14.05
CA ALA A 708 1.37 56.94 13.34
C ALA A 708 1.96 58.31 12.91
N PRO A 709 1.38 58.96 11.88
CA PRO A 709 1.84 60.28 11.42
C PRO A 709 1.78 61.31 12.56
N ASN A 710 2.89 61.99 12.82
CA ASN A 710 2.97 63.08 13.79
C ASN A 710 2.42 64.41 13.19
N GLU A 711 2.40 65.51 13.96
CA GLU A 711 1.75 66.78 13.55
C GLU A 711 2.36 67.43 12.30
N ASP A 712 3.61 67.09 11.97
CA ASP A 712 4.30 67.51 10.74
C ASP A 712 4.17 66.49 9.59
N GLY A 713 3.38 65.44 9.80
CA GLY A 713 3.07 64.42 8.80
C GLY A 713 4.20 63.44 8.55
N GLU A 714 5.11 63.21 9.50
CA GLU A 714 6.15 62.17 9.41
C GLU A 714 5.69 60.89 10.14
N LEU A 715 6.01 59.73 9.56
CA LEU A 715 5.75 58.42 10.15
C LEU A 715 6.98 57.53 9.99
N THR A 716 7.24 56.68 10.99
CA THR A 716 8.32 55.70 10.90
C THR A 716 7.76 54.38 10.39
N VAL A 717 8.38 53.86 9.35
CA VAL A 717 7.98 52.63 8.67
C VAL A 717 9.13 51.62 8.68
N ARG A 718 8.80 50.34 8.79
CA ARG A 718 9.74 49.21 8.74
C ARG A 718 9.69 48.60 7.35
N PHE A 719 10.84 48.57 6.68
CA PHE A 719 11.05 47.79 5.47
C PHE A 719 12.10 46.71 5.74
N GLY A 720 11.70 45.43 5.71
CA GLY A 720 12.56 44.31 6.08
C GLY A 720 13.11 44.45 7.51
N ILE A 721 14.43 44.52 7.65
CA ILE A 721 15.14 44.69 8.94
C ILE A 721 15.42 46.15 9.31
N MET A 722 15.16 47.10 8.41
CA MET A 722 15.50 48.52 8.59
C MET A 722 14.27 49.36 8.94
N LYS A 723 14.47 50.41 9.75
CA LYS A 723 13.45 51.44 10.06
C LYS A 723 13.83 52.74 9.36
N MET A 724 12.86 53.43 8.76
CA MET A 724 13.05 54.75 8.15
C MET A 724 11.88 55.68 8.46
N THR A 725 12.11 56.99 8.47
CA THR A 725 11.07 58.00 8.59
C THR A 725 10.68 58.49 7.19
N VAL A 726 9.37 58.50 6.88
CA VAL A 726 8.81 58.95 5.62
C VAL A 726 7.71 59.97 5.86
N GLN A 727 7.50 60.86 4.89
CA GLN A 727 6.45 61.87 4.97
C GLN A 727 5.11 61.29 4.47
N LEU A 728 4.00 61.74 5.06
CA LEU A 728 2.65 61.26 4.79
C LEU A 728 2.26 61.46 3.31
N SER A 729 2.80 62.50 2.67
CA SER A 729 2.62 62.75 1.23
C SER A 729 3.34 61.75 0.32
N ASP A 730 4.35 61.05 0.84
CA ASP A 730 5.19 60.10 0.11
C ASP A 730 4.74 58.64 0.29
N VAL A 731 3.60 58.42 0.95
CA VAL A 731 3.02 57.08 1.18
C VAL A 731 1.63 56.95 0.57
N GLU A 732 1.32 55.74 0.13
CA GLU A 732 -0.02 55.38 -0.36
C GLU A 732 -0.46 54.03 0.21
N SER A 733 -1.77 53.82 0.30
CA SER A 733 -2.34 52.51 0.63
C SER A 733 -1.89 51.45 -0.38
N LEU A 734 -1.95 50.16 -0.01
CA LEU A 734 -1.75 49.06 -0.95
C LEU A 734 -2.72 49.13 -2.16
N ASP A 735 -3.88 49.77 -1.97
CA ASP A 735 -4.89 50.00 -3.01
C ASP A 735 -4.66 51.30 -3.84
N GLY A 736 -3.51 51.97 -3.67
CA GLY A 736 -3.13 53.16 -4.44
C GLY A 736 -3.79 54.47 -3.99
N GLN A 737 -4.36 54.52 -2.78
CA GLN A 737 -4.95 55.72 -2.21
C GLN A 737 -3.89 56.60 -1.54
N LYS A 738 -3.80 57.87 -1.95
CA LYS A 738 -2.88 58.85 -1.33
C LYS A 738 -3.39 59.26 0.05
N ALA A 739 -2.46 59.45 0.98
CA ALA A 739 -2.82 59.91 2.31
C ALA A 739 -3.32 61.37 2.34
N GLU A 740 -4.24 61.68 3.24
CA GLU A 740 -4.77 63.04 3.38
C GLU A 740 -3.72 64.00 3.99
N PRO A 741 -3.55 65.22 3.44
CA PRO A 741 -2.67 66.22 4.04
C PRO A 741 -3.28 66.77 5.34
N ILE A 742 -2.47 66.85 6.40
CA ILE A 742 -2.85 67.47 7.67
C ILE A 742 -3.04 68.98 7.44
N ASN A 743 -4.29 69.44 7.32
CA ASN A 743 -4.61 70.87 7.22
C ASN A 743 -4.41 71.55 8.58
N LYS A 744 -3.37 72.40 8.71
CA LYS A 744 -3.16 73.27 9.89
C LYS A 744 -4.23 74.38 9.92
N PRO A 745 -5.06 74.50 10.98
CA PRO A 745 -5.98 75.63 11.13
C PRO A 745 -5.24 76.94 11.52
N LYS A 746 -5.68 78.07 10.94
CA LYS A 746 -5.18 79.44 11.20
C LYS A 746 -5.56 79.90 12.64
N PRO A 747 -4.77 80.77 13.30
CA PRO A 747 -4.84 80.96 14.74
C PRO A 747 -5.90 81.99 15.19
N ALA A 748 -6.54 81.70 16.32
CA ALA A 748 -7.45 82.56 17.08
C ALA A 748 -7.25 82.24 18.60
N PRO A 749 -7.60 83.15 19.54
CA PRO A 749 -6.68 83.60 20.58
C PRO A 749 -6.53 82.72 21.83
N VAL A 750 -5.36 82.89 22.43
CA VAL A 750 -4.89 82.47 23.76
C VAL A 750 -5.99 82.21 24.79
N THR A 751 -6.15 80.94 25.13
CA THR A 751 -6.58 80.51 26.47
C THR A 751 -5.61 79.43 26.96
N THR A 752 -5.11 79.67 28.16
CA THR A 752 -4.07 78.92 28.86
C THR A 752 -4.45 77.43 28.97
N PRO A 753 -3.60 76.49 28.53
CA PRO A 753 -3.84 75.08 28.80
C PRO A 753 -3.37 74.71 30.22
N GLU A 754 -4.20 73.92 30.89
CA GLU A 754 -3.90 73.20 32.13
C GLU A 754 -2.67 72.28 31.96
N PRO A 755 -1.97 71.92 33.05
CA PRO A 755 -0.70 71.21 32.98
C PRO A 755 -0.86 69.75 32.54
N LYS A 756 0.03 69.29 31.65
CA LYS A 756 0.28 67.86 31.40
C LYS A 756 0.70 67.15 32.70
N PRO A 757 0.33 65.87 32.93
CA PRO A 757 0.83 65.10 34.06
C PRO A 757 2.36 64.97 33.97
N ALA A 758 3.04 65.26 35.08
CA ALA A 758 4.49 65.21 35.18
C ALA A 758 5.02 63.77 35.02
N LEU A 759 6.17 63.64 34.34
CA LEU A 759 6.97 62.42 34.32
C LEU A 759 7.27 61.97 35.75
N ALA A 760 6.95 60.73 36.07
CA ALA A 760 7.14 60.13 37.39
C ALA A 760 8.63 59.87 37.65
N ILE A 761 9.29 60.70 38.47
CA ILE A 761 10.71 60.54 38.83
C ILE A 761 10.82 59.70 40.11
N ARG A 762 11.66 58.65 40.07
CA ARG A 762 12.01 57.85 41.23
C ARG A 762 12.96 58.61 42.16
N THR A 763 12.61 58.70 43.43
CA THR A 763 13.41 59.32 44.51
C THR A 763 13.47 58.38 45.73
N SER A 764 14.33 58.70 46.70
CA SER A 764 14.39 57.95 47.95
C SER A 764 13.13 58.05 48.81
N LYS A 765 12.30 59.10 48.62
CA LYS A 765 11.07 59.32 49.39
C LYS A 765 9.86 58.54 48.87
N ASN A 766 9.86 58.16 47.59
CA ASN A 766 8.80 57.38 46.96
C ASN A 766 9.29 56.00 46.52
N THR A 767 10.30 55.45 47.21
CA THR A 767 10.79 54.09 47.01
C THR A 767 10.76 53.31 48.32
N VAL A 768 10.20 52.10 48.29
CA VAL A 768 10.15 51.16 49.42
C VAL A 768 10.90 49.89 49.04
N ASP A 769 11.83 49.46 49.91
CA ASP A 769 12.57 48.22 49.71
C ASP A 769 12.04 47.12 50.64
N LEU A 770 11.51 46.06 50.04
CA LEU A 770 10.91 44.91 50.70
C LEU A 770 11.75 43.64 50.54
N ARG A 771 12.94 43.74 49.92
CA ARG A 771 13.81 42.57 49.71
C ARG A 771 14.16 41.91 51.05
N GLY A 772 14.00 40.59 51.10
CA GLY A 772 14.28 39.78 52.30
C GLY A 772 13.16 39.79 53.36
N LYS A 773 12.07 40.54 53.17
CA LYS A 773 10.90 40.50 54.04
C LYS A 773 9.98 39.32 53.69
N ARG A 774 9.24 38.82 54.68
CA ARG A 774 8.14 37.87 54.45
C ARG A 774 6.92 38.65 53.96
N VAL A 775 5.99 37.98 53.26
CA VAL A 775 4.80 38.62 52.66
C VAL A 775 3.98 39.37 53.72
N ALA A 776 3.72 38.77 54.88
CA ALA A 776 2.96 39.41 55.96
C ALA A 776 3.63 40.70 56.50
N ASP A 777 4.97 40.72 56.61
CA ASP A 777 5.70 41.91 57.04
C ASP A 777 5.70 43.00 55.95
N ALA A 778 5.73 42.57 54.69
CA ALA A 778 5.73 43.44 53.53
C ALA A 778 4.40 44.18 53.35
N GLU A 779 3.28 43.51 53.61
CA GLU A 779 1.93 44.10 53.58
C GLU A 779 1.79 45.26 54.58
N TYR A 780 2.26 45.08 55.81
CA TYR A 780 2.24 46.14 56.83
C TYR A 780 3.11 47.36 56.44
N ILE A 781 4.29 47.11 55.87
CA ILE A 781 5.18 48.19 55.40
C ILE A 781 4.55 48.93 54.20
N LEU A 782 3.90 48.18 53.31
CA LEU A 782 3.22 48.73 52.13
C LEU A 782 2.01 49.59 52.51
N ASP A 783 1.17 49.13 53.43
CA ASP A 783 -0.01 49.87 53.90
C ASP A 783 0.36 51.25 54.44
N LYS A 784 1.42 51.29 55.26
CA LYS A 784 1.98 52.54 55.79
C LYS A 784 2.54 53.43 54.67
N ALA A 785 3.33 52.85 53.77
CA ALA A 785 3.95 53.61 52.69
C ALA A 785 2.93 54.18 51.69
N ILE A 786 1.86 53.43 51.38
CA ILE A 786 0.76 53.88 50.51
C ILE A 786 -0.06 54.96 51.23
N SER A 787 -0.26 54.83 52.53
CA SER A 787 -0.98 55.85 53.32
C SER A 787 -0.26 57.20 53.34
N GLU A 788 1.07 57.19 53.37
CA GLU A 788 1.93 58.39 53.39
C GLU A 788 2.28 58.92 51.98
N ALA A 789 2.07 58.13 50.92
CA ALA A 789 2.41 58.52 49.55
C ALA A 789 1.33 59.38 48.87
N ALA A 790 1.78 60.36 48.09
CA ALA A 790 0.96 61.12 47.14
C ALA A 790 1.64 61.06 45.77
N GLY A 791 1.16 60.15 44.91
CA GLY A 791 1.74 59.87 43.59
C GLY A 791 2.40 58.48 43.46
N PRO A 792 3.26 58.27 42.46
CA PRO A 792 3.84 56.96 42.15
C PRO A 792 4.81 56.49 43.23
N LEU A 793 4.66 55.23 43.66
CA LEU A 793 5.47 54.56 44.68
C LEU A 793 6.19 53.35 44.07
N TRP A 794 7.53 53.34 44.13
CA TRP A 794 8.37 52.24 43.62
C TRP A 794 8.60 51.21 44.72
N ILE A 795 8.21 49.97 44.47
CA ILE A 795 8.26 48.87 45.44
C ILE A 795 9.25 47.83 44.97
N ILE A 796 10.39 47.71 45.66
CA ILE A 796 11.44 46.75 45.34
C ILE A 796 11.19 45.45 46.11
N HIS A 797 10.79 44.40 45.41
CA HIS A 797 10.61 43.06 45.99
C HIS A 797 11.66 42.04 45.52
N GLY A 798 12.43 42.37 44.48
CA GLY A 798 13.49 41.53 43.94
C GLY A 798 13.00 40.38 43.04
N HIS A 799 13.94 39.65 42.45
CA HIS A 799 13.74 38.60 41.44
C HIS A 799 13.73 37.16 42.00
N GLY A 800 13.50 36.98 43.30
CA GLY A 800 13.60 35.67 43.97
C GLY A 800 12.56 34.64 43.48
N THR A 801 12.07 33.77 44.37
CA THR A 801 11.10 32.71 44.03
C THR A 801 9.71 33.20 43.57
N GLY A 802 9.52 34.50 43.34
CA GLY A 802 8.27 35.12 42.87
C GLY A 802 7.18 35.27 43.94
N LYS A 803 7.29 34.60 45.08
CA LYS A 803 6.28 34.63 46.16
C LYS A 803 6.04 36.05 46.72
N LEU A 804 7.11 36.82 46.94
CA LEU A 804 6.97 38.18 47.44
C LEU A 804 6.32 39.11 46.40
N LYS A 805 6.68 38.97 45.13
CA LYS A 805 6.06 39.70 44.01
C LYS A 805 4.55 39.43 43.94
N GLN A 806 4.16 38.15 43.98
CA GLN A 806 2.76 37.76 43.95
C GLN A 806 2.00 38.34 45.15
N GLY A 807 2.54 38.23 46.36
CA GLY A 807 1.95 38.83 47.56
C GLY A 807 1.76 40.35 47.46
N VAL A 808 2.79 41.07 46.97
CA VAL A 808 2.71 42.52 46.74
C VAL A 808 1.62 42.87 45.72
N HIS A 809 1.52 42.14 44.61
CA HIS A 809 0.49 42.39 43.59
C HIS A 809 -0.91 42.11 44.11
N THR A 810 -1.10 41.02 44.86
CA THR A 810 -2.40 40.72 45.49
C THR A 810 -2.82 41.79 46.49
N PHE A 811 -1.87 42.30 47.30
CA PHE A 811 -2.14 43.39 48.23
C PHE A 811 -2.51 44.71 47.51
N LEU A 812 -1.75 45.11 46.50
CA LEU A 812 -1.99 46.34 45.73
C LEU A 812 -3.33 46.33 44.99
N GLN A 813 -3.76 45.18 44.47
CA GLN A 813 -5.07 45.03 43.82
C GLN A 813 -6.25 45.31 44.76
N GLN A 814 -6.09 45.03 46.05
CA GLN A 814 -7.16 45.15 47.04
C GLN A 814 -7.12 46.48 47.81
N HIS A 815 -6.05 47.26 47.66
CA HIS A 815 -5.84 48.47 48.45
C HIS A 815 -6.59 49.68 47.86
N PRO A 816 -7.50 50.34 48.60
CA PRO A 816 -8.45 51.31 48.05
C PRO A 816 -7.83 52.62 47.52
N ARG A 817 -6.60 52.94 47.92
CA ARG A 817 -5.85 54.13 47.45
C ARG A 817 -4.97 53.89 46.22
N VAL A 818 -4.89 52.66 45.71
CA VAL A 818 -4.09 52.34 44.53
C VAL A 818 -5.00 52.37 43.30
N SER A 819 -4.71 53.26 42.37
CA SER A 819 -5.50 53.39 41.13
C SER A 819 -5.11 52.35 40.08
N HIS A 820 -3.81 52.12 39.92
CA HIS A 820 -3.22 51.12 39.04
C HIS A 820 -1.79 50.82 39.47
N TYR A 821 -1.25 49.67 39.07
CA TYR A 821 0.16 49.32 39.26
C TYR A 821 0.72 48.60 38.03
N GLU A 822 2.00 48.84 37.76
CA GLU A 822 2.73 48.26 36.64
C GLU A 822 4.11 47.77 37.06
N SER A 823 4.75 46.93 36.23
CA SER A 823 6.16 46.59 36.46
C SER A 823 7.03 47.74 35.98
N ALA A 824 8.08 48.05 36.73
CA ALA A 824 9.00 49.11 36.31
C ALA A 824 9.71 48.76 35.00
N GLU A 825 10.13 49.78 34.24
CA GLU A 825 10.97 49.59 33.06
C GLU A 825 12.30 48.91 33.42
N GLN A 826 12.98 48.33 32.43
CA GLN A 826 14.24 47.62 32.62
C GLN A 826 15.31 48.50 33.29
N ALA A 827 15.32 49.82 33.03
CA ALA A 827 16.24 50.78 33.63
C ALA A 827 16.00 50.99 35.15
N ASP A 828 14.78 50.77 35.63
CA ASP A 828 14.37 51.01 37.02
C ASP A 828 14.31 49.73 37.89
N GLY A 829 14.74 48.59 37.33
CA GLY A 829 14.79 47.30 38.02
C GLY A 829 13.86 46.24 37.45
N GLY A 830 13.15 46.54 36.36
CA GLY A 830 12.38 45.59 35.56
C GLY A 830 11.37 44.78 36.38
N SER A 831 11.33 43.48 36.11
CA SER A 831 10.35 42.57 36.73
C SER A 831 10.47 42.40 38.26
N GLY A 832 11.54 42.90 38.88
CA GLY A 832 11.81 42.88 40.32
C GLY A 832 11.37 44.14 41.08
N VAL A 833 10.79 45.13 40.37
CA VAL A 833 10.24 46.37 40.94
C VAL A 833 8.84 46.61 40.39
N THR A 834 7.91 46.99 41.25
CA THR A 834 6.53 47.34 40.89
C THR A 834 6.27 48.82 41.21
N ILE A 835 5.66 49.56 40.29
CA ILE A 835 5.26 50.96 40.47
C ILE A 835 3.77 50.98 40.78
N ALA A 836 3.38 51.49 41.94
CA ALA A 836 1.98 51.67 42.33
C ALA A 836 1.60 53.16 42.26
N HIS A 837 0.53 53.50 41.53
CA HIS A 837 0.03 54.86 41.43
C HIS A 837 -1.01 55.12 42.52
N VAL A 838 -0.58 55.80 43.58
CA VAL A 838 -1.41 56.13 44.73
C VAL A 838 -2.15 57.44 44.48
N GLY A 839 -3.48 57.39 44.52
CA GLY A 839 -4.41 58.49 44.24
C GLY A 839 -5.16 58.97 45.46
#